data_AF-B2J789-F1
#
_entry.id   AF-B2J789-F1
#
_cell.length_a   1.000
_cell.length_b   1.000
_cell.length_c   1.000
_cell.angle_alpha   90.00
_cell.angle_beta   90.00
_cell.angle_gamma   90.00
#
_symmetry.space_group_name_H-M   'P 1'
#
loop_
_entity.id
_entity.type
_entity.pdbx_description
1 polymer ?
#
loop_
_entity_poly.entity_id
_entity_poly.type
_entity_poly.pdbx_seq_one_letter_code
_entity_poly.pdbx_strand_id
1 'polypeptide(L)'
;MSSSNTFVEQQPKTRIAPNLEFLKEVGQVAGVTLLSITMLASSVISGGLVGLAVTFRNLPDVRQLKNFFPEETTYIYDIKGKLLAGIHGEANRKIVPLDEISPNLKRAVLASEDSHFYNHHGINPVGIGRAALVNWTAGSVREGGSTITMQLVKNIFLSKKRAFTRKIAEAVLAIRLEQILDKDQILEMYLNQVYWGHNNYGVQTAARTYFDKSAANLTLGESAMMAGLIQAPEEFSPFVNMKLAKQKQKEVLRRMLEMKWISQQEYNDALQQEIKLGKIRSFQGSALPYVTNTVAQEIIKKFGRDVLLKGGMRVQTTVDANFQLMAEETIKEWHKTLEGRGLHKNQMALVAIDPRTHFIKALVGGIDSKRSEFNRANQAQRQPGSAFKPFVYYTAFASGKFTPSTTVIDAPVSYRDGDGWYYPRNYDGGFMGAMPIRTALALSRNVPAVKIGKAVGMNTVIDTCRTLGINSPMVAVSSLPLGAIGVTPLEMASAYATFANYGWQSPPTAIVRVTDSSGNVLLDNTPKPQLVLDPWASASLLDVMQSVVTDGTGKGAALDRPVAGKTGTTSSEKDIWFIGSVPQLTTAIWVGRDDNKQLASGATGGGMVTPVWRDFMQKALKDVPVMKFKPPSEFPRPKPVKI
;
A
#
# COMPACT_ATOMS: atom_id res chain seq x y z
N MET A 1 -106.23 -74.19 -37.89
CA MET A 1 -106.16 -75.39 -37.03
C MET A 1 -105.35 -75.06 -35.79
N SER A 2 -106.02 -75.08 -34.64
CA SER A 2 -105.61 -75.22 -33.23
C SER A 2 -104.23 -74.75 -32.67
N SER A 3 -104.31 -74.23 -31.44
CA SER A 3 -103.31 -74.11 -30.35
C SER A 3 -102.26 -72.99 -30.46
N SER A 4 -101.86 -72.23 -29.43
CA SER A 4 -102.20 -72.19 -27.99
C SER A 4 -101.65 -70.89 -27.37
N ASN A 5 -102.41 -70.32 -26.44
CA ASN A 5 -102.02 -69.21 -25.56
C ASN A 5 -100.92 -69.63 -24.57
N THR A 6 -99.95 -68.74 -24.32
CA THR A 6 -99.35 -68.59 -22.97
C THR A 6 -99.04 -67.12 -22.72
N PHE A 7 -99.87 -66.47 -21.90
CA PHE A 7 -99.53 -65.19 -21.27
C PHE A 7 -98.63 -65.49 -20.07
N VAL A 8 -97.45 -64.86 -20.01
CA VAL A 8 -96.64 -64.79 -18.78
C VAL A 8 -96.72 -63.36 -18.27
N GLU A 9 -97.30 -63.25 -17.09
CA GLU A 9 -97.52 -62.05 -16.29
C GLU A 9 -96.17 -61.56 -15.72
N GLN A 10 -95.72 -60.35 -16.10
CA GLN A 10 -94.60 -59.68 -15.44
C GLN A 10 -95.10 -58.89 -14.23
N GLN A 11 -94.68 -59.30 -13.03
CA GLN A 11 -94.86 -58.49 -11.82
C GLN A 11 -93.98 -57.21 -11.86
N PRO A 12 -94.46 -56.09 -11.32
CA PRO A 12 -93.79 -54.80 -11.40
C PRO A 12 -92.61 -54.71 -10.43
N LYS A 13 -91.41 -54.38 -10.95
CA LYS A 13 -90.27 -53.93 -10.15
C LYS A 13 -90.49 -52.50 -9.68
N THR A 14 -90.58 -52.32 -8.36
CA THR A 14 -90.56 -51.03 -7.66
C THR A 14 -89.26 -50.28 -7.99
N ARG A 15 -89.37 -49.13 -8.66
CA ARG A 15 -88.26 -48.18 -8.85
C ARG A 15 -88.01 -47.41 -7.55
N ILE A 16 -86.84 -47.59 -6.94
CA ILE A 16 -86.32 -46.70 -5.89
C ILE A 16 -85.64 -45.50 -6.58
N ALA A 17 -85.82 -44.32 -6.01
CA ALA A 17 -85.55 -43.00 -6.62
C ALA A 17 -84.06 -42.74 -6.98
N PRO A 18 -83.74 -42.13 -8.13
CA PRO A 18 -82.35 -41.88 -8.59
C PRO A 18 -81.62 -40.71 -7.90
N ASN A 19 -82.29 -39.94 -7.05
CA ASN A 19 -81.73 -38.67 -6.56
C ASN A 19 -80.79 -38.82 -5.36
N LEU A 20 -80.90 -39.90 -4.57
CA LEU A 20 -80.13 -40.04 -3.33
C LEU A 20 -78.71 -40.57 -3.58
N GLU A 21 -78.52 -41.48 -4.53
CA GLU A 21 -77.19 -42.02 -4.88
C GLU A 21 -76.33 -40.98 -5.61
N PHE A 22 -76.90 -40.22 -6.54
CA PHE A 22 -76.19 -39.13 -7.24
C PHE A 22 -75.71 -38.04 -6.28
N LEU A 23 -76.54 -37.61 -5.32
CA LEU A 23 -76.14 -36.65 -4.29
C LEU A 23 -75.03 -37.18 -3.38
N LYS A 24 -75.02 -38.50 -3.12
CA LYS A 24 -74.01 -39.16 -2.30
C LYS A 24 -72.67 -39.27 -3.03
N GLU A 25 -72.68 -39.59 -4.33
CA GLU A 25 -71.49 -39.60 -5.19
C GLU A 25 -70.91 -38.20 -5.38
N VAL A 26 -71.74 -37.20 -5.69
CA VAL A 26 -71.28 -35.80 -5.81
C VAL A 26 -70.73 -35.28 -4.48
N GLY A 27 -71.36 -35.61 -3.35
CA GLY A 27 -70.88 -35.27 -2.02
C GLY A 27 -69.54 -35.94 -1.68
N GLN A 28 -69.34 -37.20 -2.07
CA GLN A 28 -68.06 -37.89 -1.90
C GLN A 28 -66.95 -37.29 -2.78
N VAL A 29 -67.22 -37.02 -4.05
CA VAL A 29 -66.23 -36.43 -4.96
C VAL A 29 -65.87 -35.00 -4.53
N ALA A 30 -66.85 -34.18 -4.14
CA ALA A 30 -66.61 -32.85 -3.59
C ALA A 30 -65.82 -32.90 -2.28
N GLY A 31 -66.17 -33.84 -1.38
CA GLY A 31 -65.44 -34.07 -0.13
C GLY A 31 -63.99 -34.47 -0.37
N VAL A 32 -63.73 -35.45 -1.25
CA VAL A 32 -62.38 -35.90 -1.61
C VAL A 32 -61.57 -34.80 -2.29
N THR A 33 -62.20 -34.00 -3.16
CA THR A 33 -61.54 -32.87 -3.84
C THR A 33 -61.15 -31.77 -2.83
N LEU A 34 -62.06 -31.41 -1.93
CA LEU A 34 -61.79 -30.42 -0.87
C LEU A 34 -60.67 -30.91 0.05
N LEU A 35 -60.73 -32.18 0.46
CA LEU A 35 -59.72 -32.80 1.33
C LEU A 35 -58.35 -32.82 0.64
N SER A 36 -58.31 -33.18 -0.65
CA SER A 36 -57.09 -33.17 -1.48
C SER A 36 -56.51 -31.76 -1.60
N ILE A 37 -57.35 -30.74 -1.84
CA ILE A 37 -56.92 -29.33 -1.90
C ILE A 37 -56.38 -28.89 -0.54
N THR A 38 -57.03 -29.24 0.57
CA THR A 38 -56.54 -28.89 1.92
C THR A 38 -55.25 -29.63 2.29
N MET A 39 -55.07 -30.89 1.88
CA MET A 39 -53.83 -31.65 2.07
C MET A 39 -52.69 -31.11 1.21
N LEU A 40 -52.98 -30.71 -0.03
CA LEU A 40 -52.01 -30.00 -0.89
C LEU A 40 -51.64 -28.64 -0.30
N ALA A 41 -52.62 -27.85 0.14
CA ALA A 41 -52.36 -26.56 0.78
C ALA A 41 -51.53 -26.70 2.06
N SER A 42 -51.88 -27.65 2.93
CA SER A 42 -51.16 -27.88 4.20
C SER A 42 -49.77 -28.48 3.99
N SER A 43 -49.55 -29.33 2.97
CA SER A 43 -48.22 -29.83 2.61
C SER A 43 -47.34 -28.74 1.98
N VAL A 44 -47.91 -27.84 1.18
CA VAL A 44 -47.22 -26.65 0.67
C VAL A 44 -46.85 -25.70 1.81
N ILE A 45 -47.77 -25.46 2.76
CA ILE A 45 -47.52 -24.63 3.95
C ILE A 45 -46.45 -25.27 4.84
N SER A 46 -46.57 -26.56 5.14
CA SER A 46 -45.62 -27.29 6.00
C SER A 46 -44.25 -27.41 5.35
N GLY A 47 -44.19 -27.73 4.06
CA GLY A 47 -42.96 -27.75 3.28
C GLY A 47 -42.32 -26.36 3.18
N GLY A 48 -43.14 -25.31 3.03
CA GLY A 48 -42.71 -23.92 3.08
C GLY A 48 -42.14 -23.51 4.45
N LEU A 49 -42.80 -23.89 5.54
CA LEU A 49 -42.35 -23.63 6.92
C LEU A 49 -41.07 -24.39 7.26
N VAL A 50 -40.94 -25.65 6.86
CA VAL A 50 -39.70 -26.43 7.03
C VAL A 50 -38.58 -25.85 6.18
N GLY A 51 -38.86 -25.47 4.93
CA GLY A 51 -37.89 -24.79 4.06
C GLY A 51 -37.42 -23.45 4.63
N LEU A 52 -38.34 -22.67 5.21
CA LEU A 52 -38.04 -21.46 5.94
C LEU A 52 -37.19 -21.75 7.18
N ALA A 53 -37.57 -22.70 8.02
CA ALA A 53 -36.84 -23.10 9.24
C ALA A 53 -35.40 -23.56 8.95
N VAL A 54 -35.20 -24.35 7.90
CA VAL A 54 -33.87 -24.77 7.43
C VAL A 54 -33.05 -23.57 6.93
N THR A 55 -33.68 -22.63 6.21
CA THR A 55 -33.03 -21.40 5.76
C THR A 55 -32.63 -20.51 6.94
N PHE A 56 -33.49 -20.38 7.95
CA PHE A 56 -33.25 -19.57 9.15
C PHE A 56 -32.11 -20.09 10.03
N ARG A 57 -31.86 -21.41 10.05
CA ARG A 57 -30.83 -22.03 10.91
C ARG A 57 -29.40 -21.60 10.55
N ASN A 58 -29.18 -21.19 9.30
CA ASN A 58 -27.86 -20.83 8.76
C ASN A 58 -27.74 -19.34 8.38
N LEU A 59 -28.65 -18.47 8.84
CA LEU A 59 -28.54 -17.04 8.55
C LEU A 59 -27.45 -16.38 9.40
N PRO A 60 -26.62 -15.49 8.82
CA PRO A 60 -25.61 -14.75 9.56
C PRO A 60 -26.24 -13.80 10.59
N ASP A 61 -25.48 -13.53 11.65
CA ASP A 61 -25.91 -12.65 12.73
C ASP A 61 -25.69 -11.18 12.35
N VAL A 62 -26.80 -10.46 12.13
CA VAL A 62 -26.78 -9.03 11.77
C VAL A 62 -26.18 -8.14 12.86
N ARG A 63 -26.13 -8.60 14.12
CA ARG A 63 -25.55 -7.82 15.23
C ARG A 63 -24.06 -7.54 15.04
N GLN A 64 -23.38 -8.36 14.24
CA GLN A 64 -21.99 -8.12 13.84
C GLN A 64 -21.82 -6.81 13.07
N LEU A 65 -22.89 -6.27 12.45
CA LEU A 65 -22.84 -4.99 11.75
C LEU A 65 -22.68 -3.77 12.65
N LYS A 66 -22.96 -3.87 13.95
CA LYS A 66 -22.69 -2.76 14.88
C LYS A 66 -21.19 -2.43 14.98
N ASN A 67 -20.33 -3.44 14.78
CA ASN A 67 -18.87 -3.33 14.82
C ASN A 67 -18.24 -3.70 13.47
N PHE A 68 -19.00 -3.55 12.37
CA PHE A 68 -18.51 -3.86 11.05
C PHE A 68 -17.62 -2.72 10.54
N PHE A 69 -16.35 -3.05 10.28
CA PHE A 69 -15.42 -2.16 9.62
C PHE A 69 -15.34 -2.56 8.15
N PRO A 70 -15.90 -1.76 7.22
CA PRO A 70 -15.80 -2.04 5.80
C PRO A 70 -14.33 -2.06 5.36
N GLU A 71 -14.01 -2.86 4.34
CA GLU A 71 -12.70 -2.77 3.69
C GLU A 71 -12.47 -1.33 3.21
N GLU A 72 -11.36 -0.72 3.62
CA GLU A 72 -11.01 0.65 3.27
C GLU A 72 -9.64 0.72 2.61
N THR A 73 -9.50 1.69 1.70
CA THR A 73 -8.23 2.00 1.05
C THR A 73 -7.23 2.52 2.06
N THR A 74 -6.03 1.94 2.08
CA THR A 74 -4.87 2.49 2.79
C THR A 74 -4.29 3.65 1.99
N TYR A 75 -4.06 4.79 2.63
CA TYR A 75 -3.44 5.95 2.00
C TYR A 75 -2.05 6.21 2.57
N ILE A 76 -1.07 6.40 1.68
CA ILE A 76 0.31 6.75 2.01
C ILE A 76 0.54 8.21 1.67
N TYR A 77 1.08 8.98 2.63
CA TYR A 77 1.33 10.41 2.52
C TYR A 77 2.82 10.74 2.67
N ASP A 78 3.28 11.79 1.99
CA ASP A 78 4.58 12.40 2.23
C ASP A 78 4.58 13.16 3.56
N ILE A 79 5.74 13.52 4.10
CA ILE A 79 5.91 14.20 5.40
C ILE A 79 5.07 15.49 5.57
N LYS A 80 4.60 16.09 4.48
CA LYS A 80 3.78 17.32 4.46
C LYS A 80 2.29 17.04 4.25
N GLY A 81 1.87 15.77 4.20
CA GLY A 81 0.48 15.35 4.02
C GLY A 81 0.04 15.23 2.56
N LYS A 82 0.95 15.29 1.58
CA LYS A 82 0.63 15.07 0.16
C LYS A 82 0.39 13.58 -0.07
N LEU A 83 -0.74 13.23 -0.68
CA LEU A 83 -1.04 11.84 -1.04
C LEU A 83 -0.04 11.30 -2.06
N LEU A 84 0.60 10.17 -1.75
CA LEU A 84 1.54 9.47 -2.60
C LEU A 84 0.93 8.26 -3.30
N ALA A 85 0.12 7.47 -2.58
CA ALA A 85 -0.53 6.29 -3.12
C ALA A 85 -1.80 5.94 -2.31
N GLY A 86 -2.79 5.37 -3.00
CA GLY A 86 -3.88 4.60 -2.39
C GLY A 86 -3.67 3.12 -2.71
N ILE A 87 -3.71 2.26 -1.69
CA ILE A 87 -3.53 0.82 -1.81
C ILE A 87 -4.79 0.14 -1.30
N HIS A 88 -5.41 -0.67 -2.15
CA HIS A 88 -6.60 -1.44 -1.82
C HIS A 88 -6.63 -2.78 -2.55
N GLY A 89 -7.46 -3.70 -2.08
CA GLY A 89 -7.83 -4.92 -2.79
C GLY A 89 -8.80 -4.63 -3.95
N GLU A 90 -9.89 -5.37 -4.01
CA GLU A 90 -10.94 -5.11 -5.00
C GLU A 90 -11.68 -3.79 -4.72
N ALA A 91 -11.89 -3.48 -3.43
CA ALA A 91 -12.70 -2.36 -2.99
C ALA A 91 -11.90 -1.08 -2.77
N ASN A 92 -11.97 -0.12 -3.71
CA ASN A 92 -11.51 1.24 -3.46
C ASN A 92 -12.58 2.01 -2.67
N ARG A 93 -12.38 2.14 -1.36
CA ARG A 93 -13.33 2.77 -0.44
C ARG A 93 -12.66 3.79 0.45
N LYS A 94 -13.33 4.93 0.62
CA LYS A 94 -13.12 5.88 1.71
C LYS A 94 -14.47 6.09 2.37
N ILE A 95 -14.57 5.78 3.66
CA ILE A 95 -15.81 6.01 4.40
C ILE A 95 -15.96 7.50 4.71
N VAL A 96 -17.17 8.00 4.56
CA VAL A 96 -17.57 9.34 5.01
C VAL A 96 -18.89 9.24 5.77
N PRO A 97 -19.09 10.04 6.84
CA PRO A 97 -20.36 10.06 7.55
C PRO A 97 -21.49 10.62 6.67
N LEU A 98 -22.75 10.35 7.02
CA LEU A 98 -23.93 10.69 6.22
C LEU A 98 -24.12 12.20 6.00
N ASP A 99 -23.66 13.02 6.94
CA ASP A 99 -23.70 14.49 6.86
C ASP A 99 -22.67 15.06 5.88
N GLU A 100 -21.56 14.35 5.64
CA GLU A 100 -20.58 14.64 4.58
C GLU A 100 -21.01 14.14 3.18
N ILE A 101 -22.26 13.68 3.04
CA ILE A 101 -22.85 13.30 1.75
C ILE A 101 -23.90 14.33 1.32
N SER A 102 -23.79 14.80 0.08
CA SER A 102 -24.72 15.78 -0.51
C SER A 102 -26.19 15.38 -0.28
N PRO A 103 -27.03 16.29 0.25
CA PRO A 103 -28.47 16.05 0.36
C PRO A 103 -29.13 15.71 -0.98
N ASN A 104 -28.59 16.24 -2.09
CA ASN A 104 -29.07 15.91 -3.43
C ASN A 104 -28.83 14.45 -3.78
N LEU A 105 -27.66 13.90 -3.41
CA LEU A 105 -27.36 12.50 -3.66
C LEU A 105 -28.19 11.58 -2.79
N LYS A 106 -28.36 11.90 -1.49
CA LYS A 106 -29.25 11.15 -0.60
C LYS A 106 -30.65 11.05 -1.20
N ARG A 107 -31.24 12.19 -1.61
CA ARG A 107 -32.55 12.23 -2.25
C ARG A 107 -32.59 11.49 -3.60
N ALA A 108 -31.57 11.64 -4.44
CA ALA A 108 -31.53 10.98 -5.75
C ALA A 108 -31.48 9.44 -5.63
N VAL A 109 -30.66 8.92 -4.71
CA VAL A 109 -30.57 7.48 -4.43
C VAL A 109 -31.89 6.96 -3.86
N LEU A 110 -32.47 7.65 -2.86
CA LEU A 110 -33.77 7.28 -2.31
C LEU A 110 -34.86 7.29 -3.40
N ALA A 111 -34.91 8.32 -4.24
CA ALA A 111 -35.90 8.41 -5.30
C ALA A 111 -35.79 7.24 -6.28
N SER A 112 -34.56 6.90 -6.69
CA SER A 112 -34.28 5.82 -7.64
C SER A 112 -34.52 4.42 -7.05
N GLU A 113 -33.92 4.15 -5.88
CA GLU A 113 -33.83 2.80 -5.30
C GLU A 113 -35.00 2.48 -4.36
N ASP A 114 -35.40 3.42 -3.49
CA ASP A 114 -36.36 3.15 -2.41
C ASP A 114 -37.00 4.42 -1.85
N SER A 115 -38.04 4.92 -2.51
CA SER A 115 -38.62 6.23 -2.18
C SER A 115 -39.40 6.26 -0.87
N HIS A 116 -39.75 5.10 -0.33
CA HIS A 116 -40.46 4.94 0.95
C HIS A 116 -39.53 4.41 2.05
N PHE A 117 -38.21 4.53 1.85
CA PHE A 117 -37.20 3.96 2.75
C PHE A 117 -37.46 4.27 4.22
N TYR A 118 -37.76 5.52 4.57
CA TYR A 118 -38.00 5.93 5.95
C TYR A 118 -39.35 5.44 6.53
N ASN A 119 -40.25 4.91 5.71
CA ASN A 119 -41.62 4.56 6.12
C ASN A 119 -41.82 3.06 6.36
N HIS A 120 -40.95 2.20 5.81
CA HIS A 120 -41.09 0.76 5.93
C HIS A 120 -40.07 0.14 6.90
N HIS A 121 -40.28 -1.12 7.30
CA HIS A 121 -39.42 -1.84 8.24
C HIS A 121 -38.74 -3.06 7.57
N GLY A 122 -37.64 -2.81 6.86
CA GLY A 122 -36.81 -3.82 6.18
C GLY A 122 -37.30 -4.19 4.79
N ILE A 123 -38.60 -4.46 4.65
CA ILE A 123 -39.26 -4.77 3.37
C ILE A 123 -40.36 -3.73 3.07
N ASN A 124 -40.66 -3.53 1.80
CA ASN A 124 -41.77 -2.68 1.34
C ASN A 124 -42.86 -3.55 0.69
N PRO A 125 -43.90 -3.98 1.43
CA PRO A 125 -44.95 -4.86 0.91
C PRO A 125 -45.72 -4.26 -0.26
N VAL A 126 -45.99 -2.94 -0.21
CA VAL A 126 -46.66 -2.20 -1.28
C VAL A 126 -45.79 -2.17 -2.53
N GLY A 127 -44.49 -1.91 -2.36
CA GLY A 127 -43.49 -1.93 -3.44
C GLY A 127 -43.35 -3.30 -4.10
N ILE A 128 -43.35 -4.38 -3.30
CA ILE A 128 -43.30 -5.77 -3.79
C ILE A 128 -44.58 -6.12 -4.58
N GLY A 129 -45.76 -5.79 -4.04
CA GLY A 129 -47.04 -6.05 -4.71
C GLY A 129 -47.18 -5.32 -6.04
N ARG A 130 -46.80 -4.03 -6.07
CA ARG A 130 -46.77 -3.21 -7.30
C ARG A 130 -45.81 -3.80 -8.34
N ALA A 131 -44.59 -4.14 -7.93
CA ALA A 131 -43.59 -4.73 -8.84
C ALA A 131 -44.05 -6.08 -9.39
N ALA A 132 -44.72 -6.91 -8.58
CA ALA A 132 -45.28 -8.19 -9.02
C ALA A 132 -46.35 -7.99 -10.11
N LEU A 133 -47.26 -7.02 -9.95
CA LEU A 133 -48.30 -6.70 -10.93
C LEU A 133 -47.70 -6.17 -12.25
N VAL A 134 -46.73 -5.25 -12.17
CA VAL A 134 -46.03 -4.69 -13.34
C VAL A 134 -45.23 -5.77 -14.07
N ASN A 135 -44.56 -6.66 -13.35
CA ASN A 135 -43.76 -7.74 -13.95
C ASN A 135 -44.64 -8.84 -14.57
N TRP A 136 -45.80 -9.14 -13.98
CA TRP A 136 -46.80 -10.03 -14.57
C TRP A 136 -47.30 -9.46 -15.91
N THR A 137 -47.75 -8.21 -15.91
CA THR A 137 -48.31 -7.57 -17.11
C THR A 137 -47.28 -7.39 -18.22
N ALA A 138 -45.99 -7.23 -17.88
CA ALA A 138 -44.91 -7.02 -18.84
C ALA A 138 -44.23 -8.31 -19.36
N GLY A 139 -44.55 -9.48 -18.79
CA GLY A 139 -43.91 -10.77 -19.12
C GLY A 139 -42.39 -10.83 -18.86
N SER A 140 -41.82 -9.83 -18.21
CA SER A 140 -40.39 -9.66 -17.95
C SER A 140 -40.18 -8.78 -16.71
N VAL A 141 -39.04 -8.92 -16.02
CA VAL A 141 -38.73 -8.12 -14.82
C VAL A 141 -38.41 -6.69 -15.24
N ARG A 142 -39.34 -5.75 -15.03
CA ARG A 142 -39.21 -4.33 -15.36
C ARG A 142 -39.00 -3.44 -14.14
N GLU A 143 -39.59 -3.79 -13.00
CA GLU A 143 -39.38 -3.08 -11.73
C GLU A 143 -38.85 -4.02 -10.63
N GLY A 144 -37.86 -3.53 -9.88
CA GLY A 144 -37.30 -4.21 -8.72
C GLY A 144 -38.05 -3.85 -7.44
N GLY A 145 -38.56 -4.84 -6.71
CA GLY A 145 -39.19 -4.66 -5.40
C GLY A 145 -38.24 -4.74 -4.20
N SER A 146 -36.94 -4.47 -4.40
CA SER A 146 -35.92 -4.60 -3.33
C SER A 146 -35.71 -3.27 -2.60
N THR A 147 -35.75 -3.28 -1.28
CA THR A 147 -35.44 -2.08 -0.46
C THR A 147 -33.93 -1.85 -0.37
N ILE A 148 -33.51 -0.64 0.00
CA ILE A 148 -32.09 -0.32 0.27
C ILE A 148 -31.49 -1.29 1.29
N THR A 149 -32.24 -1.59 2.36
CA THR A 149 -31.81 -2.52 3.41
C THR A 149 -31.59 -3.94 2.88
N MET A 150 -32.47 -4.43 2.01
CA MET A 150 -32.28 -5.73 1.35
C MET A 150 -31.05 -5.72 0.45
N GLN A 151 -30.81 -4.63 -0.26
CA GLN A 151 -29.62 -4.50 -1.12
C GLN A 151 -28.32 -4.46 -0.29
N LEU A 152 -28.32 -3.76 0.85
CA LEU A 152 -27.19 -3.71 1.78
C LEU A 152 -26.85 -5.10 2.31
N VAL A 153 -27.85 -5.83 2.81
CA VAL A 153 -27.70 -7.21 3.29
C VAL A 153 -27.16 -8.13 2.19
N LYS A 154 -27.71 -8.03 0.98
CA LYS A 154 -27.25 -8.79 -0.18
C LYS A 154 -25.76 -8.55 -0.45
N ASN A 155 -25.31 -7.31 -0.34
CA ASN A 155 -23.93 -6.93 -0.64
C ASN A 155 -22.93 -7.29 0.47
N ILE A 156 -23.37 -7.41 1.73
CA ILE A 156 -22.49 -7.72 2.87
C ILE A 156 -22.46 -9.21 3.19
N PHE A 157 -23.61 -9.89 3.24
CA PHE A 157 -23.72 -11.21 3.86
C PHE A 157 -23.87 -12.39 2.90
N LEU A 158 -24.44 -12.17 1.71
CA LEU A 158 -24.96 -13.28 0.91
C LEU A 158 -24.13 -13.53 -0.35
N SER A 159 -23.53 -14.72 -0.42
CA SER A 159 -22.87 -15.21 -1.64
C SER A 159 -23.89 -15.52 -2.76
N LYS A 160 -23.45 -15.55 -4.02
CA LYS A 160 -24.30 -15.68 -5.21
C LYS A 160 -25.00 -17.06 -5.41
N LYS A 161 -25.15 -17.93 -4.41
CA LYS A 161 -25.78 -19.26 -4.58
C LYS A 161 -27.32 -19.22 -4.43
N ARG A 162 -28.04 -19.82 -5.41
CA ARG A 162 -29.51 -19.99 -5.58
C ARG A 162 -30.40 -18.77 -5.23
N ALA A 163 -30.98 -18.13 -6.26
CA ALA A 163 -31.64 -16.82 -6.15
C ALA A 163 -32.93 -16.75 -5.31
N PHE A 164 -33.79 -17.79 -5.34
CA PHE A 164 -35.13 -17.72 -4.71
C PHE A 164 -35.07 -17.86 -3.18
N THR A 165 -34.29 -18.81 -2.66
CA THR A 165 -34.03 -18.94 -1.21
C THR A 165 -33.23 -17.75 -0.67
N ARG A 166 -32.35 -17.17 -1.50
CA ARG A 166 -31.60 -15.96 -1.16
C ARG A 166 -32.52 -14.75 -0.96
N LYS A 167 -33.53 -14.54 -1.80
CA LYS A 167 -34.42 -13.36 -1.69
C LYS A 167 -35.21 -13.33 -0.38
N ILE A 168 -35.63 -14.49 0.11
CA ILE A 168 -36.29 -14.63 1.42
C ILE A 168 -35.28 -14.36 2.54
N ALA A 169 -34.05 -14.87 2.44
CA ALA A 169 -32.99 -14.56 3.38
C ALA A 169 -32.66 -13.05 3.44
N GLU A 170 -32.59 -12.37 2.29
CA GLU A 170 -32.42 -10.90 2.19
C GLU A 170 -33.52 -10.16 2.96
N ALA A 171 -34.79 -10.53 2.75
CA ALA A 171 -35.94 -9.91 3.41
C ALA A 171 -35.88 -10.06 4.94
N VAL A 172 -35.60 -11.26 5.43
CA VAL A 172 -35.52 -11.54 6.87
C VAL A 172 -34.37 -10.78 7.51
N LEU A 173 -33.18 -10.85 6.90
CA LEU A 173 -32.01 -10.15 7.42
C LEU A 173 -32.21 -8.64 7.38
N ALA A 174 -32.92 -8.11 6.38
CA ALA A 174 -33.27 -6.68 6.34
C ALA A 174 -34.20 -6.26 7.49
N ILE A 175 -35.22 -7.06 7.80
CA ILE A 175 -36.09 -6.82 8.96
C ILE A 175 -35.28 -6.85 10.26
N ARG A 176 -34.40 -7.85 10.43
CA ARG A 176 -33.54 -7.95 11.62
C ARG A 176 -32.54 -6.80 11.73
N LEU A 177 -32.01 -6.32 10.60
CA LEU A 177 -31.06 -5.21 10.57
C LEU A 177 -31.71 -3.89 11.02
N GLU A 178 -32.93 -3.62 10.57
CA GLU A 178 -33.69 -2.42 10.97
C GLU A 178 -34.20 -2.43 12.40
N GLN A 179 -34.13 -3.57 13.10
CA GLN A 179 -34.39 -3.64 14.54
C GLN A 179 -33.18 -3.21 15.39
N ILE A 180 -31.99 -3.16 14.78
CA ILE A 180 -30.73 -2.90 15.50
C ILE A 180 -29.98 -1.64 15.04
N LEU A 181 -30.30 -1.13 13.86
CA LEU A 181 -29.72 0.08 13.27
C LEU A 181 -30.83 1.02 12.82
N ASP A 182 -30.59 2.32 13.00
CA ASP A 182 -31.49 3.37 12.54
C ASP A 182 -31.39 3.58 11.02
N LYS A 183 -32.41 4.19 10.43
CA LYS A 183 -32.49 4.42 8.96
C LYS A 183 -31.30 5.19 8.42
N ASP A 184 -30.83 6.20 9.15
CA ASP A 184 -29.67 6.99 8.74
C ASP A 184 -28.37 6.17 8.76
N GLN A 185 -28.19 5.31 9.77
CA GLN A 185 -27.04 4.39 9.82
C GLN A 185 -27.07 3.40 8.64
N ILE A 186 -28.25 2.88 8.29
CA ILE A 186 -28.42 1.98 7.15
C ILE A 186 -28.13 2.69 5.83
N LEU A 187 -28.61 3.92 5.67
CA LEU A 187 -28.35 4.72 4.47
C LEU A 187 -26.85 5.07 4.34
N GLU A 188 -26.20 5.44 5.45
CA GLU A 188 -24.76 5.69 5.51
C GLU A 188 -23.97 4.44 5.09
N MET A 189 -24.26 3.29 5.70
CA MET A 189 -23.63 2.02 5.36
C MET A 189 -23.87 1.67 3.89
N TYR A 190 -25.09 1.84 3.38
CA TYR A 190 -25.43 1.58 1.99
C TYR A 190 -24.62 2.43 1.02
N LEU A 191 -24.60 3.74 1.22
CA LEU A 191 -23.88 4.68 0.35
C LEU A 191 -22.37 4.46 0.38
N ASN A 192 -21.82 4.01 1.51
CA ASN A 192 -20.40 3.64 1.65
C ASN A 192 -20.07 2.21 1.16
N GLN A 193 -21.06 1.32 1.04
CA GLN A 193 -20.84 -0.07 0.64
C GLN A 193 -21.12 -0.34 -0.85
N VAL A 194 -22.11 0.34 -1.43
CA VAL A 194 -22.60 0.05 -2.79
C VAL A 194 -21.49 0.19 -3.83
N TYR A 195 -21.52 -0.70 -4.82
CA TYR A 195 -20.60 -0.67 -5.94
C TYR A 195 -21.05 0.38 -6.95
N TRP A 196 -20.19 1.37 -7.21
CA TRP A 196 -20.47 2.48 -8.13
C TRP A 196 -19.80 2.30 -9.50
N GLY A 197 -19.07 1.21 -9.73
CA GLY A 197 -18.32 0.97 -10.98
C GLY A 197 -16.84 1.36 -10.87
N HIS A 198 -16.01 0.82 -11.75
CA HIS A 198 -14.55 1.05 -11.80
C HIS A 198 -13.85 0.81 -10.46
N ASN A 199 -14.20 -0.27 -9.76
CA ASN A 199 -13.67 -0.63 -8.43
C ASN A 199 -14.00 0.39 -7.32
N ASN A 200 -14.89 1.36 -7.54
CA ASN A 200 -15.33 2.27 -6.49
C ASN A 200 -16.43 1.62 -5.66
N TYR A 201 -16.09 1.31 -4.41
CA TYR A 201 -17.04 0.85 -3.42
C TYR A 201 -17.21 1.97 -2.40
N GLY A 202 -18.38 2.60 -2.38
CA GLY A 202 -18.64 3.77 -1.57
C GLY A 202 -18.62 5.11 -2.30
N VAL A 203 -19.45 6.01 -1.79
CA VAL A 203 -19.82 7.27 -2.44
C VAL A 203 -18.65 8.24 -2.59
N GLN A 204 -17.76 8.30 -1.60
CA GLN A 204 -16.67 9.28 -1.60
C GLN A 204 -15.62 9.00 -2.68
N THR A 205 -15.26 7.74 -2.89
CA THR A 205 -14.35 7.34 -3.96
C THR A 205 -15.01 7.50 -5.33
N ALA A 206 -16.30 7.14 -5.44
CA ALA A 206 -17.08 7.35 -6.66
C ALA A 206 -17.17 8.83 -7.06
N ALA A 207 -17.50 9.74 -6.14
CA ALA A 207 -17.58 11.18 -6.40
C ALA A 207 -16.23 11.75 -6.90
N ARG A 208 -15.12 11.31 -6.29
CA ARG A 208 -13.75 11.69 -6.68
C ARG A 208 -13.35 11.12 -8.04
N THR A 209 -13.83 9.93 -8.39
CA THR A 209 -13.57 9.33 -9.70
C THR A 209 -14.41 10.00 -10.78
N TYR A 210 -15.73 10.09 -10.61
CA TYR A 210 -16.63 10.59 -11.65
C TYR A 210 -16.56 12.09 -11.86
N PHE A 211 -16.33 12.89 -10.83
CA PHE A 211 -16.44 14.37 -10.93
C PHE A 211 -15.28 15.14 -10.29
N ASP A 212 -14.27 14.44 -9.76
CA ASP A 212 -13.15 15.04 -9.00
C ASP A 212 -13.59 15.86 -7.77
N LYS A 213 -14.78 15.58 -7.22
CA LYS A 213 -15.39 16.31 -6.11
C LYS A 213 -15.49 15.47 -4.85
N SER A 214 -15.67 16.16 -3.71
CA SER A 214 -16.12 15.50 -2.48
C SER A 214 -17.59 15.06 -2.62
N ALA A 215 -17.99 13.97 -1.97
CA ALA A 215 -19.39 13.53 -1.96
C ALA A 215 -20.34 14.60 -1.39
N ALA A 216 -19.84 15.45 -0.48
CA ALA A 216 -20.57 16.60 0.07
C ALA A 216 -20.95 17.66 -0.99
N ASN A 217 -20.13 17.80 -2.04
CA ASN A 217 -20.19 18.93 -2.97
C ASN A 217 -20.84 18.58 -4.33
N LEU A 218 -21.55 17.45 -4.39
CA LEU A 218 -22.23 17.01 -5.60
C LEU A 218 -23.48 17.85 -5.87
N THR A 219 -23.60 18.34 -7.11
CA THR A 219 -24.80 19.05 -7.56
C THR A 219 -25.97 18.10 -7.74
N LEU A 220 -27.18 18.63 -7.95
CA LEU A 220 -28.36 17.82 -8.27
C LEU A 220 -28.16 16.96 -9.52
N GLY A 221 -27.61 17.54 -10.59
CA GLY A 221 -27.35 16.82 -11.83
C GLY A 221 -26.34 15.67 -11.65
N GLU A 222 -25.23 15.92 -10.98
CA GLU A 222 -24.19 14.93 -10.68
C GLU A 222 -24.73 13.81 -9.77
N SER A 223 -25.52 14.20 -8.77
CA SER A 223 -26.18 13.29 -7.83
C SER A 223 -27.15 12.33 -8.53
N ALA A 224 -27.99 12.86 -9.42
CA ALA A 224 -28.93 12.05 -10.19
C ALA A 224 -28.22 11.12 -11.19
N MET A 225 -27.10 11.57 -11.77
CA MET A 225 -26.30 10.71 -12.65
C MET A 225 -25.71 9.55 -11.86
N MET A 226 -25.09 9.81 -10.69
CA MET A 226 -24.55 8.77 -9.82
C MET A 226 -25.62 7.78 -9.35
N ALA A 227 -26.76 8.27 -8.87
CA ALA A 227 -27.87 7.40 -8.44
C ALA A 227 -28.33 6.46 -9.57
N GLY A 228 -28.37 6.96 -10.81
CA GLY A 228 -28.70 6.17 -11.99
C GLY A 228 -27.68 5.07 -12.33
N LEU A 229 -26.47 5.10 -11.77
CA LEU A 229 -25.44 4.07 -12.01
C LEU A 229 -25.71 2.79 -11.22
N ILE A 230 -26.35 2.88 -10.05
CA ILE A 230 -26.43 1.78 -9.07
C ILE A 230 -26.97 0.48 -9.68
N GLN A 231 -27.95 0.57 -10.58
CA GLN A 231 -28.57 -0.59 -11.21
C GLN A 231 -27.60 -1.40 -12.08
N ALA A 232 -26.74 -0.73 -12.85
CA ALA A 232 -25.73 -1.37 -13.71
C ALA A 232 -24.48 -0.48 -13.82
N PRO A 233 -23.61 -0.47 -12.79
CA PRO A 233 -22.60 0.58 -12.64
C PRO A 233 -21.55 0.64 -13.75
N GLU A 234 -21.18 -0.51 -14.32
CA GLU A 234 -20.23 -0.58 -15.44
C GLU A 234 -20.87 -0.14 -16.76
N GLU A 235 -22.10 -0.57 -17.03
CA GLU A 235 -22.80 -0.31 -18.28
C GLU A 235 -23.28 1.15 -18.37
N PHE A 236 -23.78 1.69 -17.25
CA PHE A 236 -24.33 3.04 -17.19
C PHE A 236 -23.25 4.09 -16.90
N SER A 237 -21.99 3.67 -16.75
CA SER A 237 -20.86 4.56 -16.48
C SER A 237 -20.72 5.64 -17.57
N PRO A 238 -20.61 6.92 -17.21
CA PRO A 238 -20.36 8.00 -18.17
C PRO A 238 -18.97 7.92 -18.82
N PHE A 239 -18.02 7.16 -18.26
CA PHE A 239 -16.73 6.86 -18.93
C PHE A 239 -16.87 5.88 -20.10
N VAL A 240 -17.94 5.07 -20.11
CA VAL A 240 -18.22 4.08 -21.15
C VAL A 240 -19.20 4.65 -22.15
N ASN A 241 -20.34 5.17 -21.67
CA ASN A 241 -21.38 5.74 -22.52
C ASN A 241 -22.07 6.93 -21.85
N MET A 242 -21.61 8.15 -22.18
CA MET A 242 -22.20 9.39 -21.67
C MET A 242 -23.68 9.57 -22.03
N LYS A 243 -24.11 9.13 -23.22
CA LYS A 243 -25.51 9.29 -23.66
C LYS A 243 -26.44 8.45 -22.79
N LEU A 244 -26.06 7.20 -22.53
CA LEU A 244 -26.82 6.30 -21.65
C LEU A 244 -26.82 6.80 -20.21
N ALA A 245 -25.66 7.26 -19.70
CA ALA A 245 -25.56 7.87 -18.37
C ALA A 245 -26.49 9.09 -18.23
N LYS A 246 -26.58 9.94 -19.26
CA LYS A 246 -27.51 11.08 -19.31
C LYS A 246 -28.99 10.65 -19.35
N GLN A 247 -29.33 9.56 -20.04
CA GLN A 247 -30.68 8.99 -19.98
C GLN A 247 -31.03 8.52 -18.56
N LYS A 248 -30.12 7.79 -17.90
CA LYS A 248 -30.31 7.36 -16.51
C LYS A 248 -30.40 8.51 -15.53
N GLN A 249 -29.57 9.55 -15.71
CA GLN A 249 -29.70 10.80 -14.97
C GLN A 249 -31.12 11.39 -15.11
N LYS A 250 -31.64 11.49 -16.33
CA LYS A 250 -32.97 12.04 -16.61
C LYS A 250 -34.09 11.21 -15.97
N GLU A 251 -33.98 9.87 -15.99
CA GLU A 251 -34.93 8.98 -15.32
C GLU A 251 -35.02 9.27 -13.81
N VAL A 252 -33.87 9.42 -13.15
CA VAL A 252 -33.82 9.75 -11.71
C VAL A 252 -34.38 11.15 -11.44
N LEU A 253 -33.97 12.16 -12.21
CA LEU A 253 -34.49 13.54 -12.06
C LEU A 253 -36.01 13.59 -12.26
N ARG A 254 -36.55 12.87 -13.25
CA ARG A 254 -38.00 12.82 -13.50
C ARG A 254 -38.72 12.21 -12.31
N ARG A 255 -38.18 11.13 -11.75
CA ARG A 255 -38.75 10.48 -10.58
C ARG A 255 -38.75 11.39 -9.35
N MET A 256 -37.68 12.17 -9.14
CA MET A 256 -37.62 13.19 -8.08
C MET A 256 -38.66 14.30 -8.28
N LEU A 257 -38.90 14.72 -9.53
CA LEU A 257 -39.92 15.71 -9.89
C LEU A 257 -41.34 15.19 -9.64
N GLU A 258 -41.64 13.95 -10.07
CA GLU A 258 -42.94 13.29 -9.86
C GLU A 258 -43.29 13.16 -8.37
N MET A 259 -42.27 12.94 -7.53
CA MET A 259 -42.40 12.91 -6.07
C MET A 259 -42.45 14.29 -5.41
N LYS A 260 -42.32 15.37 -6.20
CA LYS A 260 -42.25 16.76 -5.74
C LYS A 260 -41.06 17.03 -4.80
N TRP A 261 -39.98 16.28 -4.93
CA TRP A 261 -38.74 16.48 -4.15
C TRP A 261 -37.83 17.57 -4.74
N ILE A 262 -38.07 17.93 -6.00
CA ILE A 262 -37.47 19.05 -6.72
C ILE A 262 -38.57 19.78 -7.50
N SER A 263 -38.32 21.05 -7.79
CA SER A 263 -39.16 21.90 -8.65
C SER A 263 -38.91 21.63 -10.13
N GLN A 264 -39.84 22.09 -10.98
CA GLN A 264 -39.67 22.05 -12.44
C GLN A 264 -38.45 22.84 -12.90
N GLN A 265 -38.12 23.94 -12.21
CA GLN A 265 -36.95 24.75 -12.50
C GLN A 265 -35.65 23.99 -12.20
N GLU A 266 -35.54 23.42 -11.00
CA GLU A 266 -34.37 22.58 -10.62
C GLU A 266 -34.18 21.38 -11.56
N TYR A 267 -35.28 20.76 -12.00
CA TYR A 267 -35.25 19.68 -12.99
C TYR A 267 -34.66 20.15 -14.33
N ASN A 268 -35.12 21.30 -14.85
CA ASN A 268 -34.62 21.85 -16.10
C ASN A 268 -33.14 22.26 -15.99
N ASP A 269 -32.76 22.91 -14.90
CA ASP A 269 -31.40 23.35 -14.63
C ASP A 269 -30.44 22.15 -14.51
N ALA A 270 -30.85 21.10 -13.80
CA ALA A 270 -30.04 19.88 -13.65
C ALA A 270 -29.86 19.09 -14.96
N LEU A 271 -30.84 19.17 -15.88
CA LEU A 271 -30.71 18.57 -17.22
C LEU A 271 -29.73 19.35 -18.11
N GLN A 272 -29.77 20.68 -18.03
CA GLN A 272 -28.91 21.58 -18.80
C GLN A 272 -27.50 21.67 -18.23
N GLN A 273 -27.30 21.29 -16.96
CA GLN A 273 -25.99 21.28 -16.32
C GLN A 273 -24.96 20.47 -17.14
N GLU A 274 -23.88 21.15 -17.51
CA GLU A 274 -22.69 20.51 -18.06
C GLU A 274 -21.98 19.69 -16.98
N ILE A 275 -21.78 18.40 -17.24
CA ILE A 275 -21.13 17.47 -16.31
C ILE A 275 -19.69 17.25 -16.75
N LYS A 276 -18.75 17.78 -15.96
CA LYS A 276 -17.32 17.59 -16.18
C LYS A 276 -16.87 16.30 -15.52
N LEU A 277 -16.38 15.35 -16.33
CA LEU A 277 -15.89 14.08 -15.81
C LEU A 277 -14.51 14.22 -15.17
N GLY A 278 -14.32 13.47 -14.09
CA GLY A 278 -13.04 13.23 -13.45
C GLY A 278 -12.23 12.18 -14.19
N LYS A 279 -11.48 11.37 -13.44
CA LYS A 279 -10.62 10.31 -13.96
C LYS A 279 -10.77 9.05 -13.10
N ILE A 280 -10.61 7.88 -13.71
CA ILE A 280 -10.56 6.61 -12.98
C ILE A 280 -9.34 6.62 -12.06
N ARG A 281 -9.57 6.45 -10.74
CA ARG A 281 -8.53 6.54 -9.70
C ARG A 281 -8.18 5.21 -9.04
N SER A 282 -9.00 4.18 -9.22
CA SER A 282 -8.83 2.84 -8.62
C SER A 282 -7.55 2.12 -9.04
N PHE A 283 -6.93 2.51 -10.16
CA PHE A 283 -5.67 1.95 -10.64
C PHE A 283 -4.57 3.01 -10.74
N GLN A 284 -4.72 4.15 -10.07
CA GLN A 284 -3.72 5.20 -10.12
C GLN A 284 -2.44 4.72 -9.42
N GLY A 285 -1.35 4.63 -10.18
CA GLY A 285 -0.04 4.25 -9.66
C GLY A 285 0.50 5.23 -8.63
N SER A 286 1.54 4.80 -7.91
CA SER A 286 2.21 5.62 -6.90
C SER A 286 2.93 6.83 -7.51
N ALA A 287 2.85 7.97 -6.82
CA ALA A 287 3.64 9.16 -7.15
C ALA A 287 5.15 8.95 -6.93
N LEU A 288 5.55 8.14 -5.93
CA LEU A 288 6.95 7.85 -5.58
C LEU A 288 7.16 6.34 -5.36
N PRO A 289 7.18 5.52 -6.43
CA PRO A 289 7.10 4.06 -6.33
C PRO A 289 8.16 3.41 -5.42
N TYR A 290 9.42 3.88 -5.44
CA TYR A 290 10.47 3.30 -4.57
C TYR A 290 10.16 3.48 -3.09
N VAL A 291 9.58 4.63 -2.71
CA VAL A 291 9.20 4.94 -1.33
C VAL A 291 7.95 4.16 -0.93
N THR A 292 6.88 4.26 -1.71
CA THR A 292 5.59 3.63 -1.37
C THR A 292 5.68 2.11 -1.39
N ASN A 293 6.44 1.50 -2.30
CA ASN A 293 6.67 0.05 -2.29
C ASN A 293 7.46 -0.37 -1.05
N THR A 294 8.48 0.39 -0.65
CA THR A 294 9.25 0.09 0.57
C THR A 294 8.37 0.16 1.82
N VAL A 295 7.55 1.21 1.92
CA VAL A 295 6.57 1.39 3.00
C VAL A 295 5.53 0.27 3.01
N ALA A 296 5.00 -0.10 1.84
CA ALA A 296 4.04 -1.20 1.72
C ALA A 296 4.66 -2.53 2.17
N GLN A 297 5.91 -2.82 1.81
CA GLN A 297 6.60 -4.03 2.27
C GLN A 297 6.86 -4.03 3.78
N GLU A 298 7.21 -2.88 4.37
CA GLU A 298 7.36 -2.74 5.83
C GLU A 298 6.03 -3.03 6.56
N ILE A 299 4.93 -2.49 6.04
CA ILE A 299 3.58 -2.75 6.57
C ILE A 299 3.19 -4.22 6.39
N ILE A 300 3.41 -4.81 5.21
CA ILE A 300 3.10 -6.24 4.96
C ILE A 300 3.88 -7.11 5.93
N LYS A 301 5.17 -6.84 6.15
CA LYS A 301 6.02 -7.60 7.07
C LYS A 301 5.51 -7.52 8.52
N LYS A 302 4.96 -6.37 8.92
CA LYS A 302 4.56 -6.11 10.31
C LYS A 302 3.10 -6.49 10.61
N PHE A 303 2.19 -6.23 9.69
CA PHE A 303 0.74 -6.33 9.89
C PHE A 303 0.06 -7.32 8.93
N GLY A 304 0.75 -7.78 7.89
CA GLY A 304 0.21 -8.67 6.88
C GLY A 304 -0.40 -7.94 5.68
N ARG A 305 -0.52 -8.67 4.56
CA ARG A 305 -1.01 -8.14 3.29
C ARG A 305 -2.47 -7.72 3.34
N ASP A 306 -3.32 -8.50 4.01
CA ASP A 306 -4.75 -8.19 4.08
C ASP A 306 -5.03 -6.89 4.84
N VAL A 307 -4.27 -6.62 5.91
CA VAL A 307 -4.38 -5.35 6.64
C VAL A 307 -3.97 -4.18 5.75
N LEU A 308 -2.92 -4.32 4.92
CA LEU A 308 -2.55 -3.28 3.95
C LEU A 308 -3.68 -3.01 2.93
N LEU A 309 -4.28 -4.07 2.38
CA LEU A 309 -5.25 -3.95 1.29
C LEU A 309 -6.67 -3.59 1.75
N LYS A 310 -7.01 -3.83 3.02
CA LYS A 310 -8.39 -3.74 3.52
C LYS A 310 -8.53 -2.93 4.81
N GLY A 311 -7.43 -2.66 5.52
CA GLY A 311 -7.45 -2.09 6.87
C GLY A 311 -7.60 -0.58 6.95
N GLY A 312 -7.70 0.14 5.81
CA GLY A 312 -7.99 1.58 5.83
C GLY A 312 -6.93 2.45 6.48
N MET A 313 -5.65 2.04 6.46
CA MET A 313 -4.61 2.75 7.20
C MET A 313 -4.34 4.16 6.65
N ARG A 314 -3.86 5.06 7.51
CA ARG A 314 -3.27 6.35 7.13
C ARG A 314 -1.79 6.30 7.49
N VAL A 315 -0.95 6.26 6.47
CA VAL A 315 0.50 6.05 6.61
C VAL A 315 1.22 7.35 6.31
N GLN A 316 1.88 7.89 7.32
CA GLN A 316 2.69 9.10 7.22
C GLN A 316 4.15 8.72 7.01
N THR A 317 4.74 9.08 5.88
CA THR A 317 6.16 8.79 5.58
C THR A 317 7.10 9.87 6.08
N THR A 318 8.40 9.56 6.15
CA THR A 318 9.49 10.49 6.52
C THR A 318 9.97 11.37 5.35
N VAL A 319 9.53 11.04 4.14
CA VAL A 319 10.02 11.58 2.87
C VAL A 319 9.19 12.79 2.46
N ASP A 320 9.87 13.84 2.02
CA ASP A 320 9.25 14.98 1.34
C ASP A 320 9.20 14.68 -0.17
N ALA A 321 8.03 14.86 -0.80
CA ALA A 321 7.89 14.47 -2.20
C ALA A 321 8.79 15.27 -3.16
N ASN A 322 9.01 16.56 -2.90
CA ASN A 322 9.86 17.38 -3.77
C ASN A 322 11.34 17.03 -3.55
N PHE A 323 11.73 16.73 -2.31
CA PHE A 323 13.09 16.27 -2.00
C PHE A 323 13.41 14.92 -2.65
N GLN A 324 12.44 13.99 -2.66
CA GLN A 324 12.59 12.72 -3.37
C GLN A 324 12.69 12.91 -4.89
N LEU A 325 11.82 13.75 -5.48
CA LEU A 325 11.86 14.03 -6.92
C LEU A 325 13.19 14.68 -7.34
N MET A 326 13.74 15.58 -6.52
CA MET A 326 15.08 16.14 -6.72
C MET A 326 16.15 15.03 -6.76
N ALA A 327 16.09 14.06 -5.84
CA ALA A 327 17.02 12.93 -5.83
C ALA A 327 16.89 12.04 -7.08
N GLU A 328 15.65 11.76 -7.51
CA GLU A 328 15.37 10.98 -8.72
C GLU A 328 15.85 11.70 -9.99
N GLU A 329 15.64 13.02 -10.07
CA GLU A 329 16.10 13.85 -11.17
C GLU A 329 17.63 13.89 -11.26
N THR A 330 18.33 14.13 -10.14
CA THR A 330 19.79 14.07 -10.11
C THR A 330 20.31 12.71 -10.61
N ILE A 331 19.72 11.60 -10.15
CA ILE A 331 20.13 10.27 -10.60
C ILE A 331 19.87 10.06 -12.10
N LYS A 332 18.72 10.52 -12.60
CA LYS A 332 18.37 10.41 -14.02
C LYS A 332 19.28 11.25 -14.93
N GLU A 333 19.66 12.45 -14.50
CA GLU A 333 20.60 13.32 -15.20
C GLU A 333 21.99 12.68 -15.25
N TRP A 334 22.52 12.29 -14.09
CA TRP A 334 23.85 11.72 -13.99
C TRP A 334 23.97 10.36 -14.65
N HIS A 335 22.92 9.55 -14.67
CA HIS A 335 22.89 8.31 -15.44
C HIS A 335 23.22 8.56 -16.91
N LYS A 336 22.58 9.56 -17.55
CA LYS A 336 22.86 9.94 -18.94
C LYS A 336 24.29 10.46 -19.10
N THR A 337 24.76 11.29 -18.18
CA THR A 337 26.13 11.80 -18.20
C THR A 337 27.15 10.67 -18.09
N LEU A 338 26.94 9.69 -17.22
CA LEU A 338 27.83 8.54 -17.05
C LEU A 338 27.77 7.59 -18.24
N GLU A 339 26.59 7.37 -18.85
CA GLU A 339 26.48 6.63 -20.11
C GLU A 339 27.28 7.31 -21.23
N GLY A 340 27.22 8.64 -21.35
CA GLY A 340 28.02 9.40 -22.30
C GLY A 340 29.54 9.35 -22.04
N ARG A 341 29.94 8.99 -20.80
CA ARG A 341 31.34 8.75 -20.41
C ARG A 341 31.77 7.29 -20.56
N GLY A 342 30.95 6.45 -21.20
CA GLY A 342 31.27 5.05 -21.48
C GLY A 342 30.78 4.04 -20.44
N LEU A 343 30.10 4.46 -19.37
CA LEU A 343 29.50 3.55 -18.38
C LEU A 343 28.13 3.06 -18.89
N HIS A 344 28.11 2.36 -20.02
CA HIS A 344 26.87 1.91 -20.65
C HIS A 344 26.08 0.94 -19.76
N LYS A 345 24.74 1.02 -19.81
CA LYS A 345 23.82 0.17 -19.02
C LYS A 345 24.04 0.26 -17.51
N ASN A 346 24.66 1.34 -17.03
CA ASN A 346 24.82 1.57 -15.60
C ASN A 346 23.44 1.68 -14.93
N GLN A 347 23.37 1.23 -13.69
CA GLN A 347 22.31 1.48 -12.75
C GLN A 347 22.88 2.30 -11.61
N MET A 348 22.01 3.06 -10.96
CA MET A 348 22.38 3.90 -9.84
C MET A 348 21.35 3.78 -8.72
N ALA A 349 21.80 3.94 -7.48
CA ALA A 349 20.94 4.04 -6.32
C ALA A 349 21.42 5.17 -5.42
N LEU A 350 20.50 5.85 -4.77
CA LEU A 350 20.76 6.93 -3.81
C LEU A 350 19.91 6.74 -2.57
N VAL A 351 20.54 6.82 -1.41
CA VAL A 351 19.86 6.86 -0.11
C VAL A 351 20.36 8.06 0.67
N ALA A 352 19.44 8.89 1.15
CA ALA A 352 19.73 10.03 2.01
C ALA A 352 19.03 9.86 3.36
N ILE A 353 19.77 10.03 4.45
CA ILE A 353 19.32 9.84 5.83
C ILE A 353 19.72 11.05 6.67
N ASP A 354 18.81 11.53 7.52
CA ASP A 354 19.15 12.53 8.54
C ASP A 354 19.87 11.83 9.72
N PRO A 355 21.15 12.14 10.00
CA PRO A 355 21.93 11.50 11.06
C PRO A 355 21.31 11.58 12.45
N ARG A 356 20.53 12.63 12.71
CA ARG A 356 20.00 12.94 14.04
C ARG A 356 18.78 12.09 14.39
N THR A 357 18.06 11.63 13.37
CA THR A 357 16.78 10.90 13.51
C THR A 357 16.78 9.53 12.86
N HIS A 358 17.73 9.25 11.97
CA HIS A 358 17.77 8.11 11.05
C HIS A 358 16.55 8.00 10.13
N PHE A 359 15.78 9.09 9.99
CA PHE A 359 14.72 9.16 9.00
C PHE A 359 15.31 9.13 7.59
N ILE A 360 14.74 8.25 6.75
CA ILE A 360 15.05 8.20 5.33
C ILE A 360 14.43 9.45 4.69
N LYS A 361 15.27 10.31 4.13
CA LYS A 361 14.87 11.55 3.46
C LYS A 361 14.67 11.36 1.97
N ALA A 362 15.46 10.47 1.34
CA ALA A 362 15.28 10.05 -0.04
C ALA A 362 15.70 8.59 -0.23
N LEU A 363 15.01 7.88 -1.13
CA LEU A 363 15.25 6.48 -1.47
C LEU A 363 15.05 6.27 -2.98
N VAL A 364 16.13 6.27 -3.74
CA VAL A 364 16.12 6.07 -5.20
C VAL A 364 16.69 4.68 -5.51
N GLY A 365 15.86 3.78 -5.99
CA GLY A 365 16.22 2.38 -6.26
C GLY A 365 16.73 2.07 -7.67
N GLY A 366 16.71 3.06 -8.57
CA GLY A 366 17.05 2.88 -9.97
C GLY A 366 16.68 4.10 -10.81
N ILE A 367 16.99 4.05 -12.10
CA ILE A 367 16.87 5.18 -13.03
C ILE A 367 15.41 5.49 -13.39
N ASP A 368 14.59 4.45 -13.57
CA ASP A 368 13.20 4.58 -13.97
C ASP A 368 12.37 3.47 -13.30
N SER A 369 11.54 3.88 -12.34
CA SER A 369 10.67 2.99 -11.59
C SER A 369 9.60 2.31 -12.45
N LYS A 370 9.25 2.88 -13.62
CA LYS A 370 8.30 2.26 -14.55
C LYS A 370 8.93 1.14 -15.37
N ARG A 371 10.25 1.16 -15.56
CA ARG A 371 11.01 0.12 -16.27
C ARG A 371 11.48 -0.98 -15.34
N SER A 372 11.77 -0.66 -14.09
CA SER A 372 12.27 -1.62 -13.10
C SER A 372 11.77 -1.27 -11.71
N GLU A 373 10.98 -2.16 -11.11
CA GLU A 373 10.55 -2.04 -9.72
C GLU A 373 11.59 -2.55 -8.72
N PHE A 374 12.69 -3.13 -9.21
CA PHE A 374 13.78 -3.63 -8.37
C PHE A 374 14.47 -2.47 -7.65
N ASN A 375 14.33 -2.43 -6.32
CA ASN A 375 14.81 -1.33 -5.51
C ASN A 375 16.25 -1.59 -5.05
N ARG A 376 17.21 -1.14 -5.85
CA ARG A 376 18.65 -1.36 -5.57
C ARG A 376 19.11 -0.67 -4.29
N ALA A 377 18.36 0.31 -3.78
CA ALA A 377 18.70 1.00 -2.55
C ALA A 377 18.62 0.09 -1.31
N ASN A 378 17.70 -0.89 -1.30
CA ASN A 378 17.49 -1.77 -0.14
C ASN A 378 17.46 -3.28 -0.47
N GLN A 379 17.47 -3.67 -1.75
CA GLN A 379 17.46 -5.08 -2.17
C GLN A 379 18.79 -5.53 -2.80
N ALA A 380 19.54 -4.64 -3.44
CA ALA A 380 20.77 -5.01 -4.13
C ALA A 380 21.95 -5.06 -3.15
N GLN A 381 22.41 -6.27 -2.83
CA GLN A 381 23.67 -6.47 -2.12
C GLN A 381 24.84 -6.34 -3.09
N ARG A 382 25.68 -5.34 -2.87
CA ARG A 382 26.78 -4.95 -3.76
C ARG A 382 28.06 -4.77 -2.97
N GLN A 383 29.21 -5.00 -3.60
CA GLN A 383 30.48 -4.89 -2.88
C GLN A 383 30.83 -3.44 -2.62
N PRO A 384 30.95 -2.98 -1.35
CA PRO A 384 31.24 -1.58 -1.02
C PRO A 384 32.69 -1.21 -1.35
N GLY A 385 33.57 -2.20 -1.52
CA GLY A 385 35.00 -1.98 -1.74
C GLY A 385 35.62 -1.15 -0.60
N SER A 386 36.46 -0.19 -0.97
CA SER A 386 37.12 0.73 -0.02
C SER A 386 36.17 1.56 0.86
N ALA A 387 34.87 1.63 0.56
CA ALA A 387 33.89 2.27 1.44
C ALA A 387 33.65 1.46 2.73
N PHE A 388 34.18 0.24 2.85
CA PHE A 388 34.14 -0.55 4.08
C PHE A 388 35.23 -0.16 5.10
N LYS A 389 36.32 0.48 4.65
CA LYS A 389 37.47 0.82 5.50
C LYS A 389 37.10 1.62 6.76
N PRO A 390 36.15 2.58 6.73
CA PRO A 390 35.75 3.30 7.93
C PRO A 390 35.31 2.41 9.09
N PHE A 391 34.67 1.25 8.86
CA PHE A 391 34.31 0.31 9.93
C PHE A 391 35.57 -0.25 10.63
N VAL A 392 36.60 -0.58 9.85
CA VAL A 392 37.89 -1.06 10.36
C VAL A 392 38.60 0.00 11.18
N TYR A 393 38.68 1.22 10.66
CA TYR A 393 39.36 2.33 11.35
C TYR A 393 38.61 2.80 12.58
N TYR A 394 37.27 2.86 12.53
CA TYR A 394 36.47 3.11 13.73
C TYR A 394 36.74 2.05 14.80
N THR A 395 36.72 0.75 14.44
CA THR A 395 37.01 -0.34 15.39
C THR A 395 38.39 -0.17 16.02
N ALA A 396 39.39 0.24 15.24
CA ALA A 396 40.72 0.55 15.73
C ALA A 396 40.73 1.71 16.73
N PHE A 397 40.02 2.80 16.46
CA PHE A 397 39.91 3.93 17.37
C PHE A 397 39.15 3.58 18.65
N ALA A 398 38.04 2.83 18.52
CA ALA A 398 37.22 2.37 19.64
C ALA A 398 38.00 1.44 20.59
N SER A 399 39.00 0.71 20.09
CA SER A 399 39.89 -0.11 20.94
C SER A 399 40.76 0.71 21.91
N GLY A 400 40.88 2.03 21.70
CA GLY A 400 41.78 2.93 22.43
C GLY A 400 43.26 2.82 22.05
N LYS A 401 43.66 1.77 21.31
CA LYS A 401 45.06 1.51 20.93
C LYS A 401 45.56 2.36 19.76
N PHE A 402 44.66 2.81 18.91
CA PHE A 402 44.98 3.57 17.70
C PHE A 402 44.40 4.99 17.75
N THR A 403 45.08 5.90 17.08
CA THR A 403 44.66 7.29 16.86
C THR A 403 44.81 7.63 15.38
N PRO A 404 44.20 8.73 14.91
CA PRO A 404 44.45 9.26 13.56
C PRO A 404 45.95 9.45 13.21
N SER A 405 46.79 9.72 14.22
CA SER A 405 48.24 9.92 14.07
C SER A 405 49.07 8.64 14.24
N THR A 406 48.47 7.50 14.59
CA THR A 406 49.22 6.24 14.71
C THR A 406 49.85 5.87 13.37
N THR A 407 51.15 5.56 13.41
CA THR A 407 51.91 5.15 12.23
C THR A 407 51.58 3.70 11.86
N VAL A 408 51.29 3.49 10.58
CA VAL A 408 51.08 2.17 9.96
C VAL A 408 52.03 2.02 8.77
N ILE A 409 52.55 0.81 8.57
CA ILE A 409 53.51 0.52 7.52
C ILE A 409 52.80 0.00 6.27
N ASP A 410 52.84 0.76 5.19
CA ASP A 410 52.46 0.33 3.83
C ASP A 410 53.67 -0.31 3.14
N ALA A 411 53.83 -1.63 3.33
CA ALA A 411 54.90 -2.45 2.76
C ALA A 411 54.39 -3.87 2.49
N PRO A 412 55.00 -4.64 1.56
CA PRO A 412 54.57 -5.98 1.21
C PRO A 412 54.28 -6.85 2.45
N VAL A 413 53.16 -7.55 2.41
CA VAL A 413 52.75 -8.47 3.47
C VAL A 413 51.99 -9.63 2.84
N SER A 414 52.07 -10.80 3.45
CA SER A 414 51.29 -11.97 3.07
C SER A 414 50.56 -12.53 4.29
N TYR A 415 49.43 -13.16 4.02
CA TYR A 415 48.61 -13.80 5.04
C TYR A 415 48.21 -15.19 4.57
N ARG A 416 48.14 -16.15 5.50
CA ARG A 416 47.52 -17.44 5.22
C ARG A 416 46.04 -17.26 4.90
N ASP A 417 45.58 -17.97 3.89
CA ASP A 417 44.19 -18.02 3.44
C ASP A 417 43.87 -19.44 2.95
N GLY A 418 43.27 -20.25 3.82
CA GLY A 418 43.22 -21.71 3.65
C GLY A 418 44.62 -22.30 3.46
N ASP A 419 44.77 -23.14 2.45
CA ASP A 419 46.06 -23.75 2.07
C ASP A 419 46.98 -22.78 1.30
N GLY A 420 46.43 -21.63 0.87
CA GLY A 420 47.12 -20.63 0.07
C GLY A 420 47.69 -19.45 0.85
N TRP A 421 48.16 -18.45 0.07
CA TRP A 421 48.64 -17.17 0.57
C TRP A 421 47.91 -16.02 -0.12
N TYR A 422 47.41 -15.09 0.67
CA TYR A 422 46.83 -13.83 0.21
C TYR A 422 47.86 -12.70 0.29
N TYR A 423 48.03 -11.99 -0.83
CA TYR A 423 48.95 -10.86 -0.97
C TYR A 423 48.14 -9.59 -1.29
N PRO A 424 47.72 -8.81 -0.27
CA PRO A 424 47.00 -7.57 -0.52
C PRO A 424 47.88 -6.60 -1.32
N ARG A 425 47.28 -5.97 -2.33
CA ARG A 425 47.94 -4.96 -3.18
C ARG A 425 47.22 -3.63 -3.10
N ASN A 426 47.98 -2.55 -3.18
CA ASN A 426 47.42 -1.22 -3.37
C ASN A 426 46.98 -1.03 -4.82
N TYR A 427 46.03 -0.13 -5.04
CA TYR A 427 45.42 0.10 -6.36
C TYR A 427 46.43 0.53 -7.42
N ASP A 428 47.41 1.35 -7.04
CA ASP A 428 48.52 1.82 -7.87
C ASP A 428 49.69 0.82 -7.98
N GLY A 429 49.60 -0.33 -7.30
CA GLY A 429 50.66 -1.34 -7.24
C GLY A 429 51.87 -0.99 -6.37
N GLY A 430 52.00 0.27 -5.93
CA GLY A 430 53.14 0.76 -5.15
C GLY A 430 52.97 0.61 -3.63
N PHE A 431 54.01 0.98 -2.89
CA PHE A 431 54.05 1.04 -1.43
C PHE A 431 54.60 2.40 -0.99
N MET A 432 54.05 2.97 0.08
CA MET A 432 54.42 4.31 0.56
C MET A 432 55.17 4.30 1.90
N GLY A 433 55.51 3.13 2.43
CA GLY A 433 56.26 3.02 3.69
C GLY A 433 55.44 3.44 4.91
N ALA A 434 56.10 4.03 5.91
CA ALA A 434 55.46 4.47 7.14
C ALA A 434 54.61 5.72 6.92
N MET A 435 53.35 5.69 7.36
CA MET A 435 52.43 6.82 7.27
C MET A 435 51.42 6.83 8.42
N PRO A 436 50.85 7.99 8.79
CA PRO A 436 49.79 8.02 9.78
C PRO A 436 48.50 7.41 9.21
N ILE A 437 47.66 6.83 10.07
CA ILE A 437 46.33 6.31 9.72
C ILE A 437 45.51 7.35 8.94
N ARG A 438 45.60 8.63 9.30
CA ARG A 438 44.94 9.73 8.57
C ARG A 438 45.26 9.68 7.08
N THR A 439 46.55 9.65 6.73
CA THR A 439 47.02 9.60 5.35
C THR A 439 46.63 8.28 4.68
N ALA A 440 46.73 7.16 5.41
CA ALA A 440 46.35 5.85 4.89
C ALA A 440 44.87 5.80 4.48
N LEU A 441 43.96 6.38 5.27
CA LEU A 441 42.54 6.44 4.93
C LEU A 441 42.24 7.49 3.84
N ALA A 442 42.87 8.67 3.89
CA ALA A 442 42.72 9.74 2.89
C ALA A 442 43.07 9.25 1.47
N LEU A 443 44.22 8.58 1.33
CA LEU A 443 44.71 7.96 0.09
C LEU A 443 44.09 6.59 -0.16
N SER A 444 43.26 6.09 0.76
CA SER A 444 42.57 4.81 0.65
C SER A 444 43.53 3.64 0.37
N ARG A 445 44.66 3.57 1.08
CA ARG A 445 45.64 2.47 0.95
C ARG A 445 45.04 1.15 1.42
N ASN A 446 45.30 0.06 0.70
CA ASN A 446 44.70 -1.26 0.97
C ASN A 446 45.47 -2.01 2.05
N VAL A 447 46.80 -2.05 1.93
CA VAL A 447 47.65 -2.83 2.83
C VAL A 447 47.57 -2.35 4.28
N PRO A 448 47.64 -1.04 4.59
CA PRO A 448 47.36 -0.54 5.92
C PRO A 448 46.00 -0.96 6.49
N ALA A 449 44.93 -0.91 5.69
CA ALA A 449 43.60 -1.29 6.15
C ALA A 449 43.55 -2.78 6.54
N VAL A 450 44.20 -3.67 5.77
CA VAL A 450 44.28 -5.09 6.10
C VAL A 450 45.11 -5.34 7.37
N LYS A 451 46.25 -4.65 7.52
CA LYS A 451 47.09 -4.74 8.73
C LYS A 451 46.32 -4.30 9.98
N ILE A 452 45.62 -3.16 9.91
CA ILE A 452 44.80 -2.67 11.02
C ILE A 452 43.65 -3.64 11.32
N GLY A 453 42.92 -4.10 10.28
CA GLY A 453 41.84 -5.08 10.45
C GLY A 453 42.29 -6.37 11.16
N LYS A 454 43.49 -6.87 10.84
CA LYS A 454 44.07 -8.01 11.56
C LYS A 454 44.50 -7.68 12.98
N ALA A 455 45.07 -6.50 13.21
CA ALA A 455 45.51 -6.09 14.54
C ALA A 455 44.35 -5.88 15.53
N VAL A 456 43.19 -5.42 15.04
CA VAL A 456 41.99 -5.22 15.87
C VAL A 456 41.12 -6.48 15.98
N GLY A 457 41.22 -7.40 15.01
CA GLY A 457 40.42 -8.61 14.91
C GLY A 457 39.21 -8.46 13.98
N MET A 458 39.08 -9.35 13.01
CA MET A 458 38.00 -9.30 12.00
C MET A 458 36.61 -9.50 12.62
N ASN A 459 36.49 -10.35 13.63
CA ASN A 459 35.22 -10.55 14.33
C ASN A 459 34.75 -9.27 15.02
N THR A 460 35.65 -8.52 15.66
CA THR A 460 35.31 -7.24 16.28
C THR A 460 34.86 -6.18 15.27
N VAL A 461 35.42 -6.21 14.06
CA VAL A 461 34.93 -5.37 12.94
C VAL A 461 33.52 -5.80 12.53
N ILE A 462 33.26 -7.11 12.43
CA ILE A 462 31.92 -7.64 12.12
C ILE A 462 30.93 -7.25 13.22
N ASP A 463 31.27 -7.40 14.49
CA ASP A 463 30.43 -7.03 15.63
C ASP A 463 30.07 -5.54 15.58
N THR A 464 31.05 -4.69 15.26
CA THR A 464 30.81 -3.26 15.00
C THR A 464 29.81 -3.05 13.88
N CYS A 465 29.94 -3.74 12.75
CA CYS A 465 28.98 -3.66 11.64
C CYS A 465 27.57 -4.14 12.05
N ARG A 466 27.47 -5.19 12.88
CA ARG A 466 26.18 -5.67 13.42
C ARG A 466 25.54 -4.65 14.33
N THR A 467 26.30 -4.03 15.24
CA THR A 467 25.83 -2.93 16.10
C THR A 467 25.30 -1.76 15.26
N LEU A 468 25.93 -1.46 14.13
CA LEU A 468 25.50 -0.43 13.19
C LEU A 468 24.26 -0.81 12.35
N GLY A 469 23.74 -2.02 12.49
CA GLY A 469 22.54 -2.49 11.80
C GLY A 469 22.79 -3.04 10.39
N ILE A 470 24.03 -3.38 10.04
CA ILE A 470 24.32 -4.11 8.80
C ILE A 470 23.96 -5.58 9.02
N ASN A 471 22.90 -6.05 8.37
CA ASN A 471 22.37 -7.40 8.49
C ASN A 471 22.83 -8.33 7.36
N SER A 472 23.36 -7.76 6.27
CA SER A 472 23.92 -8.52 5.16
C SER A 472 24.97 -9.58 5.62
N PRO A 473 25.07 -10.75 4.97
CA PRO A 473 26.02 -11.80 5.35
C PRO A 473 27.47 -11.31 5.35
N MET A 474 28.25 -11.68 6.37
CA MET A 474 29.67 -11.34 6.49
C MET A 474 30.46 -12.52 7.03
N VAL A 475 31.69 -12.66 6.54
CA VAL A 475 32.64 -13.70 6.97
C VAL A 475 33.98 -13.04 7.30
N ALA A 476 34.63 -13.52 8.35
CA ALA A 476 35.90 -13.01 8.85
C ALA A 476 37.09 -13.46 7.99
N VAL A 477 37.18 -12.96 6.75
CA VAL A 477 38.28 -13.27 5.81
C VAL A 477 39.34 -12.15 5.77
N SER A 478 40.55 -12.48 5.33
CA SER A 478 41.66 -11.50 5.26
C SER A 478 41.38 -10.31 4.34
N SER A 479 40.50 -10.46 3.35
CA SER A 479 40.08 -9.41 2.41
C SER A 479 38.91 -8.56 2.91
N LEU A 480 38.29 -8.89 4.06
CA LEU A 480 37.15 -8.16 4.62
C LEU A 480 37.40 -6.64 4.74
N PRO A 481 38.57 -6.15 5.20
CA PRO A 481 38.86 -4.71 5.28
C PRO A 481 38.76 -3.96 3.95
N LEU A 482 38.78 -4.68 2.83
CA LEU A 482 38.65 -4.13 1.48
C LEU A 482 37.22 -4.22 0.93
N GLY A 483 36.25 -4.66 1.74
CA GLY A 483 34.84 -4.72 1.39
C GLY A 483 34.46 -5.93 0.54
N ALA A 484 35.07 -7.10 0.78
CA ALA A 484 34.77 -8.36 0.10
C ALA A 484 33.45 -9.01 0.57
N ILE A 485 32.38 -8.21 0.72
CA ILE A 485 31.04 -8.61 1.18
C ILE A 485 29.98 -7.89 0.36
N GLY A 486 28.76 -8.42 0.27
CA GLY A 486 27.62 -7.70 -0.32
C GLY A 486 26.87 -6.91 0.75
N VAL A 487 26.62 -5.62 0.53
CA VAL A 487 25.79 -4.77 1.40
C VAL A 487 24.87 -3.89 0.58
N THR A 488 23.77 -3.43 1.18
CA THR A 488 22.85 -2.51 0.51
C THR A 488 23.25 -1.04 0.70
N PRO A 489 22.90 -0.15 -0.24
CA PRO A 489 23.07 1.30 -0.05
C PRO A 489 22.40 1.84 1.22
N LEU A 490 21.23 1.32 1.60
CA LEU A 490 20.53 1.71 2.83
C LEU A 490 21.32 1.36 4.09
N GLU A 491 21.89 0.15 4.17
CA GLU A 491 22.74 -0.25 5.30
C GLU A 491 23.97 0.66 5.42
N MET A 492 24.63 0.96 4.29
CA MET A 492 25.80 1.84 4.25
C MET A 492 25.46 3.28 4.66
N ALA A 493 24.36 3.85 4.14
CA ALA A 493 23.90 5.18 4.51
C ALA A 493 23.57 5.26 6.00
N SER A 494 22.84 4.27 6.54
CA SER A 494 22.44 4.24 7.96
C SER A 494 23.65 4.15 8.87
N ALA A 495 24.63 3.30 8.53
CA ALA A 495 25.82 3.14 9.35
C ALA A 495 26.71 4.40 9.34
N TYR A 496 26.85 5.06 8.19
CA TYR A 496 27.57 6.35 8.12
C TYR A 496 26.83 7.48 8.83
N ALA A 497 25.49 7.45 8.83
CA ALA A 497 24.66 8.38 9.58
C ALA A 497 24.91 8.27 11.09
N THR A 498 25.10 7.05 11.60
CA THR A 498 25.50 6.84 13.00
C THR A 498 26.88 7.44 13.31
N PHE A 499 27.86 7.30 12.42
CA PHE A 499 29.15 7.99 12.59
C PHE A 499 28.97 9.51 12.61
N ALA A 500 28.20 10.07 11.66
CA ALA A 500 27.91 11.49 11.55
C ALA A 500 27.17 12.06 12.77
N ASN A 501 26.49 11.20 13.53
CA ASN A 501 25.82 11.52 14.80
C ASN A 501 26.60 11.06 16.04
N TYR A 502 27.94 10.92 15.92
CA TYR A 502 28.85 10.59 17.03
C TYR A 502 28.48 9.32 17.80
N GLY A 503 27.89 8.34 17.09
CA GLY A 503 27.53 7.05 17.66
C GLY A 503 26.09 6.89 18.12
N TRP A 504 25.27 7.94 18.02
CA TRP A 504 23.85 7.85 18.28
C TRP A 504 23.12 7.27 17.06
N GLN A 505 22.26 6.28 17.31
CA GLN A 505 21.54 5.56 16.27
C GLN A 505 20.05 5.40 16.63
N SER A 506 19.18 5.60 15.65
CA SER A 506 17.83 5.03 15.63
C SER A 506 17.72 4.01 14.49
N PRO A 507 16.80 3.04 14.54
CA PRO A 507 16.50 2.19 13.38
C PRO A 507 16.08 3.06 12.18
N PRO A 508 16.69 2.89 10.99
CA PRO A 508 16.30 3.68 9.83
C PRO A 508 14.90 3.32 9.38
N THR A 509 14.07 4.32 9.08
CA THR A 509 12.68 4.11 8.68
C THR A 509 12.22 5.11 7.63
N ALA A 510 11.29 4.66 6.77
CA ALA A 510 10.56 5.49 5.83
C ALA A 510 9.17 5.90 6.35
N ILE A 511 8.76 5.39 7.53
CA ILE A 511 7.44 5.60 8.13
C ILE A 511 7.62 6.40 9.41
N VAL A 512 6.91 7.51 9.55
CA VAL A 512 6.81 8.25 10.82
C VAL A 512 5.74 7.63 11.70
N ARG A 513 4.54 7.44 11.14
CA ARG A 513 3.36 6.99 11.89
C ARG A 513 2.38 6.25 10.98
N VAL A 514 1.68 5.28 11.54
CA VAL A 514 0.51 4.63 10.92
C VAL A 514 -0.66 4.73 11.89
N THR A 515 -1.81 5.17 11.38
CA THR A 515 -3.09 5.07 12.11
C THR A 515 -4.08 4.17 11.36
N ASP A 516 -5.07 3.65 12.06
CA ASP A 516 -6.26 3.08 11.43
C ASP A 516 -7.20 4.18 10.90
N SER A 517 -8.36 3.79 10.35
CA SER A 517 -9.35 4.72 9.84
C SER A 517 -10.11 5.50 10.93
N SER A 518 -10.07 5.04 12.19
CA SER A 518 -10.64 5.72 13.36
C SER A 518 -9.66 6.71 14.02
N GLY A 519 -8.40 6.73 13.57
CA GLY A 519 -7.35 7.59 14.09
C GLY A 519 -6.51 6.96 15.21
N ASN A 520 -6.71 5.69 15.55
CA ASN A 520 -5.89 5.01 16.55
C ASN A 520 -4.49 4.75 15.98
N VAL A 521 -3.45 5.00 16.77
CA VAL A 521 -2.06 4.82 16.35
C VAL A 521 -1.67 3.34 16.38
N LEU A 522 -1.36 2.78 15.21
CA LEU A 522 -0.90 1.40 15.04
C LEU A 522 0.64 1.28 15.05
N LEU A 523 1.32 2.33 14.60
CA LEU A 523 2.78 2.42 14.61
C LEU A 523 3.20 3.86 14.84
N ASP A 524 4.14 4.05 15.77
CA ASP A 524 4.82 5.32 16.00
C ASP A 524 6.33 5.09 15.97
N ASN A 525 6.98 5.62 14.93
CA ASN A 525 8.41 5.54 14.72
C ASN A 525 9.09 6.88 15.07
N THR A 526 8.53 7.64 16.02
CA THR A 526 9.24 8.79 16.61
C THR A 526 10.65 8.35 17.01
N PRO A 527 11.71 9.05 16.57
CA PRO A 527 13.08 8.62 16.80
C PRO A 527 13.38 8.44 18.27
N LYS A 528 14.03 7.32 18.62
CA LYS A 528 14.52 7.03 19.98
C LYS A 528 16.02 6.71 19.89
N PRO A 529 16.87 7.74 19.74
CA PRO A 529 18.30 7.52 19.54
C PRO A 529 18.92 6.82 20.75
N GLN A 530 19.76 5.83 20.47
CA GLN A 530 20.59 5.14 21.46
C GLN A 530 22.05 5.35 21.13
N LEU A 531 22.87 5.57 22.15
CA LEU A 531 24.32 5.62 21.97
C LEU A 531 24.86 4.20 21.83
N VAL A 532 25.29 3.83 20.62
CA VAL A 532 25.74 2.47 20.29
C VAL A 532 27.22 2.39 19.94
N LEU A 533 27.86 3.53 19.63
CA LEU A 533 29.30 3.63 19.35
C LEU A 533 29.99 4.60 20.31
N ASP A 534 31.30 4.45 20.44
CA ASP A 534 32.14 5.39 21.20
C ASP A 534 32.18 6.76 20.47
N PRO A 535 31.80 7.86 21.16
CA PRO A 535 31.77 9.18 20.55
C PRO A 535 33.14 9.69 20.09
N TRP A 536 34.22 9.43 20.84
CA TRP A 536 35.56 9.88 20.48
C TRP A 536 36.07 9.16 19.24
N ALA A 537 35.83 7.85 19.14
CA ALA A 537 36.20 7.05 17.98
C ALA A 537 35.41 7.49 16.73
N SER A 538 34.12 7.80 16.88
CA SER A 538 33.28 8.30 15.79
C SER A 538 33.72 9.71 15.34
N ALA A 539 33.99 10.63 16.27
CA ALA A 539 34.53 11.95 15.97
C ALA A 539 35.91 11.86 15.29
N SER A 540 36.78 10.95 15.76
CA SER A 540 38.11 10.70 15.17
C SER A 540 37.99 10.15 13.75
N LEU A 541 37.03 9.25 13.50
CA LEU A 541 36.77 8.75 12.15
C LEU A 541 36.26 9.87 11.24
N LEU A 542 35.29 10.66 11.69
CA LEU A 542 34.77 11.81 10.93
C LEU A 542 35.88 12.80 10.56
N ASP A 543 36.73 13.12 11.52
CA ASP A 543 37.87 14.01 11.33
C ASP A 543 38.86 13.47 10.26
N VAL A 544 39.17 12.18 10.27
CA VAL A 544 39.99 11.57 9.21
C VAL A 544 39.25 11.52 7.87
N MET A 545 37.95 11.24 7.86
CA MET A 545 37.15 11.19 6.63
C MET A 545 37.00 12.57 5.98
N GLN A 546 37.17 13.67 6.72
CA GLN A 546 37.29 15.00 6.10
C GLN A 546 38.56 15.09 5.22
N SER A 547 39.68 14.49 5.65
CA SER A 547 40.92 14.44 4.85
C SER A 547 40.77 13.63 3.55
N VAL A 548 39.81 12.70 3.47
CA VAL A 548 39.49 12.01 2.20
C VAL A 548 38.94 13.00 1.16
N VAL A 549 38.18 14.01 1.59
CA VAL A 549 37.55 14.99 0.72
C VAL A 549 38.49 16.18 0.45
N THR A 550 39.26 16.63 1.44
CA THR A 550 40.20 17.77 1.23
C THR A 550 41.43 17.36 0.42
N ASP A 551 42.06 16.25 0.79
CA ASP A 551 43.41 15.89 0.33
C ASP A 551 43.46 14.55 -0.42
N GLY A 552 42.40 13.76 -0.32
CA GLY A 552 42.39 12.37 -0.73
C GLY A 552 41.57 12.03 -1.97
N THR A 553 41.07 10.79 -1.98
CA THR A 553 40.33 10.19 -3.10
C THR A 553 38.94 10.80 -3.36
N GLY A 554 38.41 11.59 -2.43
CA GLY A 554 37.04 12.13 -2.45
C GLY A 554 36.92 13.60 -2.86
N LYS A 555 37.98 14.22 -3.42
CA LYS A 555 38.01 15.67 -3.73
C LYS A 555 36.82 16.19 -4.55
N GLY A 556 36.27 15.37 -5.45
CA GLY A 556 35.11 15.77 -6.25
C GLY A 556 33.81 15.96 -5.44
N ALA A 557 33.79 15.59 -4.15
CA ALA A 557 32.66 15.77 -3.25
C ALA A 557 32.75 17.06 -2.40
N ALA A 558 33.81 17.86 -2.56
CA ALA A 558 33.99 19.08 -1.79
C ALA A 558 32.80 20.06 -1.97
N LEU A 559 32.39 20.67 -0.87
CA LEU A 559 31.36 21.70 -0.77
C LEU A 559 31.92 22.90 -0.03
N ASP A 560 31.23 24.04 -0.07
CA ASP A 560 31.52 25.22 0.77
C ASP A 560 31.04 25.02 2.22
N ARG A 561 31.32 23.84 2.77
CA ARG A 561 31.03 23.41 4.14
C ARG A 561 31.81 22.13 4.47
N PRO A 562 32.00 21.80 5.75
CA PRO A 562 32.67 20.56 6.13
C PRO A 562 31.94 19.32 5.61
N VAL A 563 32.69 18.44 4.93
CA VAL A 563 32.19 17.15 4.42
C VAL A 563 33.12 16.05 4.89
N ALA A 564 32.55 15.00 5.47
CA ALA A 564 33.25 13.76 5.77
C ALA A 564 32.72 12.65 4.87
N GLY A 565 33.59 11.90 4.19
CA GLY A 565 33.10 10.83 3.31
C GLY A 565 34.16 9.82 2.90
N LYS A 566 33.71 8.82 2.16
CA LYS A 566 34.57 7.76 1.64
C LYS A 566 34.13 7.27 0.27
N THR A 567 35.10 7.15 -0.62
CA THR A 567 34.99 6.46 -1.91
C THR A 567 35.08 4.95 -1.75
N GLY A 568 34.29 4.24 -2.55
CA GLY A 568 34.39 2.79 -2.73
C GLY A 568 34.64 2.45 -4.19
N THR A 569 35.61 1.59 -4.45
CA THR A 569 35.87 1.00 -5.77
C THR A 569 36.22 -0.47 -5.53
N THR A 570 35.56 -1.37 -6.25
CA THR A 570 35.91 -2.79 -6.29
C THR A 570 37.08 -3.04 -7.23
N SER A 571 37.93 -4.04 -6.95
CA SER A 571 39.09 -4.36 -7.81
C SER A 571 38.68 -4.77 -9.23
N SER A 572 37.47 -5.30 -9.41
CA SER A 572 36.90 -5.62 -10.72
C SER A 572 36.10 -4.47 -11.36
N GLU A 573 36.07 -3.29 -10.72
CA GLU A 573 35.40 -2.08 -11.21
C GLU A 573 33.92 -2.31 -11.59
N LYS A 574 33.26 -3.22 -10.88
CA LYS A 574 31.85 -3.58 -11.07
C LYS A 574 30.93 -2.66 -10.28
N ASP A 575 31.39 -2.31 -9.08
CA ASP A 575 30.70 -1.43 -8.15
C ASP A 575 31.61 -0.28 -7.77
N ILE A 576 31.07 0.93 -7.89
CA ILE A 576 31.68 2.17 -7.42
C ILE A 576 30.71 2.94 -6.54
N TRP A 577 31.25 3.57 -5.50
CA TRP A 577 30.48 4.18 -4.43
C TRP A 577 31.07 5.51 -4.01
N PHE A 578 30.19 6.35 -3.48
CA PHE A 578 30.58 7.38 -2.55
C PHE A 578 29.53 7.49 -1.45
N ILE A 579 29.98 7.48 -0.20
CA ILE A 579 29.13 7.77 0.96
C ILE A 579 29.74 8.97 1.67
N GLY A 580 28.96 10.04 1.77
CA GLY A 580 29.38 11.30 2.35
C GLY A 580 28.34 11.85 3.30
N SER A 581 28.80 12.62 4.27
CA SER A 581 27.97 13.23 5.31
C SER A 581 28.34 14.69 5.53
N VAL A 582 27.32 15.49 5.76
CA VAL A 582 27.37 16.70 6.58
C VAL A 582 26.62 16.42 7.89
N PRO A 583 26.75 17.25 8.95
CA PRO A 583 26.05 16.98 10.22
C PRO A 583 24.53 16.78 10.09
N GLN A 584 23.90 17.36 9.06
CA GLN A 584 22.45 17.29 8.85
C GLN A 584 21.98 16.20 7.87
N LEU A 585 22.88 15.62 7.07
CA LEU A 585 22.47 14.69 6.01
C LEU A 585 23.64 13.78 5.61
N THR A 586 23.39 12.48 5.64
CA THR A 586 24.26 11.43 5.10
C THR A 586 23.65 10.86 3.84
N THR A 587 24.44 10.78 2.76
CA THR A 587 23.98 10.26 1.48
C THR A 587 24.95 9.20 0.97
N ALA A 588 24.42 8.03 0.63
CA ALA A 588 25.13 6.97 -0.09
C ALA A 588 24.68 6.93 -1.54
N ILE A 589 25.64 6.89 -2.47
CA ILE A 589 25.40 6.68 -3.89
C ILE A 589 26.19 5.45 -4.36
N TRP A 590 25.51 4.57 -5.07
CA TRP A 590 26.08 3.41 -5.74
C TRP A 590 25.87 3.54 -7.24
N VAL A 591 26.88 3.10 -8.01
CA VAL A 591 26.78 2.88 -9.46
C VAL A 591 27.35 1.51 -9.78
N GLY A 592 26.63 0.75 -10.61
CA GLY A 592 27.02 -0.59 -11.03
C GLY A 592 26.13 -1.12 -12.14
N ARG A 593 26.17 -2.44 -12.38
CA ARG A 593 25.34 -3.11 -13.40
C ARG A 593 24.61 -4.30 -12.81
N ASP A 594 23.37 -4.54 -13.24
CA ASP A 594 22.59 -5.71 -12.76
C ASP A 594 23.19 -7.05 -13.16
N ASP A 595 23.87 -7.10 -14.30
CA ASP A 595 24.57 -8.30 -14.77
C ASP A 595 25.93 -8.54 -14.11
N ASN A 596 26.31 -7.73 -13.11
CA ASN A 596 27.59 -7.80 -12.39
C ASN A 596 28.83 -7.78 -13.31
N LYS A 597 28.71 -7.21 -14.51
CA LYS A 597 29.86 -6.97 -15.39
C LYS A 597 30.59 -5.69 -14.98
N GLN A 598 31.83 -5.58 -15.41
CA GLN A 598 32.64 -4.37 -15.23
C GLN A 598 31.94 -3.16 -15.86
N LEU A 599 32.03 -2.00 -15.20
CA LEU A 599 31.45 -0.75 -15.69
C LEU A 599 32.24 -0.19 -16.88
N ALA A 600 33.52 0.09 -16.64
CA ALA A 600 34.50 0.53 -17.61
C ALA A 600 35.90 0.44 -16.96
N SER A 601 36.95 0.28 -17.76
CA SER A 601 38.33 0.32 -17.27
C SER A 601 38.63 1.68 -16.62
N GLY A 602 39.13 1.68 -15.39
CA GLY A 602 39.45 2.90 -14.65
C GLY A 602 38.22 3.63 -14.06
N ALA A 603 37.04 3.01 -14.05
CA ALA A 603 35.87 3.57 -13.39
C ALA A 603 36.08 3.57 -11.87
N THR A 604 36.13 4.76 -11.27
CA THR A 604 36.35 4.92 -9.82
C THR A 604 35.25 5.74 -9.15
N GLY A 605 35.02 5.49 -7.85
CA GLY A 605 34.11 6.27 -7.04
C GLY A 605 34.46 7.77 -7.00
N GLY A 606 35.75 8.11 -6.97
CA GLY A 606 36.25 9.49 -6.90
C GLY A 606 36.09 10.30 -8.19
N GLY A 607 36.18 9.67 -9.36
CA GLY A 607 35.98 10.37 -10.63
C GLY A 607 34.52 10.45 -11.09
N MET A 608 33.76 9.39 -10.79
CA MET A 608 32.42 9.21 -11.37
C MET A 608 31.28 9.43 -10.38
N VAL A 609 31.45 9.12 -9.10
CA VAL A 609 30.34 9.13 -8.12
C VAL A 609 30.35 10.39 -7.24
N THR A 610 31.52 10.88 -6.85
CA THR A 610 31.60 12.11 -6.02
C THR A 610 30.95 13.34 -6.67
N PRO A 611 31.02 13.56 -8.01
CA PRO A 611 30.32 14.70 -8.61
C PRO A 611 28.79 14.57 -8.55
N VAL A 612 28.26 13.34 -8.65
CA VAL A 612 26.82 13.05 -8.47
C VAL A 612 26.39 13.42 -7.06
N TRP A 613 27.17 13.01 -6.07
CA TRP A 613 26.91 13.32 -4.67
C TRP A 613 26.97 14.82 -4.42
N ARG A 614 27.98 15.51 -4.95
CA ARG A 614 28.14 16.95 -4.80
C ARG A 614 26.93 17.71 -5.36
N ASP A 615 26.51 17.40 -6.59
CA ASP A 615 25.36 18.05 -7.23
C ASP A 615 24.06 17.84 -6.43
N PHE A 616 23.79 16.60 -6.00
CA PHE A 616 22.65 16.32 -5.14
C PHE A 616 22.71 17.14 -3.84
N MET A 617 23.85 17.13 -3.16
CA MET A 617 24.00 17.79 -1.86
C MET A 617 23.95 19.31 -1.96
N GLN A 618 24.44 19.92 -3.05
CA GLN A 618 24.27 21.35 -3.30
C GLN A 618 22.80 21.75 -3.44
N LYS A 619 22.01 20.95 -4.18
CA LYS A 619 20.56 21.16 -4.32
C LYS A 619 19.84 20.92 -2.99
N ALA A 620 20.16 19.82 -2.29
CA ALA A 620 19.53 19.40 -1.05
C ALA A 620 19.80 20.34 0.14
N LEU A 621 20.95 21.01 0.16
CA LEU A 621 21.41 21.86 1.27
C LEU A 621 21.34 23.37 0.98
N LYS A 622 20.77 23.78 -0.17
CA LYS A 622 20.76 25.18 -0.63
C LYS A 622 20.32 26.17 0.46
N ASP A 623 19.27 25.82 1.21
CA ASP A 623 18.67 26.66 2.26
C ASP A 623 18.93 26.10 3.68
N VAL A 624 19.94 25.24 3.84
CA VAL A 624 20.27 24.59 5.12
C VAL A 624 21.52 25.23 5.73
N PRO A 625 21.44 25.81 6.95
CA PRO A 625 22.58 26.48 7.59
C PRO A 625 23.84 25.62 7.67
N VAL A 626 25.02 26.22 7.54
CA VAL A 626 26.29 25.50 7.65
C VAL A 626 26.53 25.05 9.10
N MET A 627 26.82 23.76 9.31
CA MET A 627 27.23 23.20 10.59
C MET A 627 28.61 22.56 10.47
N LYS A 628 29.40 22.63 11.55
CA LYS A 628 30.71 21.99 11.66
C LYS A 628 30.60 20.67 12.42
N PHE A 629 31.48 19.73 12.10
CA PHE A 629 31.67 18.55 12.94
C PHE A 629 32.34 18.94 14.25
N LYS A 630 31.97 18.27 15.34
CA LYS A 630 32.62 18.39 16.64
C LYS A 630 33.99 17.70 16.57
N PRO A 631 35.07 18.37 17.00
CA PRO A 631 36.39 17.77 17.00
C PRO A 631 36.48 16.63 18.03
N PRO A 632 37.39 15.66 17.84
CA PRO A 632 37.59 14.58 18.80
C PRO A 632 37.95 15.04 20.22
N SER A 633 38.55 16.23 20.36
CA SER A 633 38.91 16.82 21.66
C SER A 633 37.72 17.13 22.56
N GLU A 634 36.49 17.17 22.04
CA GLU A 634 35.27 17.35 22.84
C GLU A 634 34.79 16.05 23.50
N PHE A 635 35.41 14.90 23.21
CA PHE A 635 34.98 13.60 23.71
C PHE A 635 36.11 12.91 24.50
N PRO A 636 35.76 12.14 25.55
CA PRO A 636 36.75 11.38 26.30
C PRO A 636 37.27 10.22 25.44
N ARG A 637 38.60 10.11 25.33
CA ARG A 637 39.22 8.99 24.60
C ARG A 637 39.01 7.67 25.35
N PRO A 638 38.63 6.57 24.67
CA PRO A 638 38.51 5.26 25.29
C PRO A 638 39.86 4.76 25.80
N LYS A 639 39.83 4.07 26.95
CA LYS A 639 41.02 3.41 27.50
C LYS A 639 41.39 2.20 26.63
N PRO A 640 42.68 1.90 26.44
CA PRO A 640 43.10 0.72 25.69
C PRO A 640 42.50 -0.56 26.28
N VAL A 641 41.72 -1.29 25.48
CA VAL A 641 41.15 -2.58 25.89
C VAL A 641 42.27 -3.63 25.89
N LYS A 642 42.41 -4.39 26.98
CA LYS A 642 43.23 -5.61 26.99
C LYS A 642 42.52 -6.63 26.11
N ILE A 643 43.12 -6.98 24.97
CA ILE A 643 42.60 -8.00 24.05
C ILE A 643 43.08 -9.35 24.56
#